data_AF-K0KM14-F1
#
_entry.id   AF-K0KM14-F1
#
_cell.length_a   1.000
_cell.length_b   1.000
_cell.length_c   1.000
_cell.angle_alpha   90.00
_cell.angle_beta   90.00
_cell.angle_gamma   90.00
#
_symmetry.space_group_name_H-M   'P 1'
#
loop_
_entity.id
_entity.type
_entity.pdbx_description
1 polymer ?
#
loop_
_entity_poly.entity_id
_entity_poly.type
_entity_poly.pdbx_seq_one_letter_code
_entity_poly.pdbx_strand_id
1 'polypeptide(L)'
;MKLTDLPTEILVDGIFNRFDSLHTYKALSQTCHKFKDLLSESLLVIHNDDSKSTVSQRLFDLNNLNHVNICKISLESLLQMIQKYHFFIFNLNIDDLETQVLHNQIKMLKIILKCLQTHQVHHTVYVNAKDFSSNPLIRFLLPKLNSSFTEFYFPLVSKIEGFDDLRLLDNTNCYFSQLKEMTIGSLSFQLFNLKAPKLKILNQSEVILKRVITESVSTTRITSTKFLDNLKCSKLEVLEVIGGIEKSTLDRFKSLQVLRIYADNNSQSINIEQLSSLKELVISKCSKLEHIVGLGNSNSTLEHIDISNNKNYNKTTMGNFPSLKRLNLSNTKISTYPEIQSSERLLVNVEGCASHLHAIEETIHDTIQDSAEKIVTIRPKSSALFKTYDGIEIVGQRMLLEVLHEVQRLLQDDGIAVSKISFVGYSLGGLISRYMIGELEKLGFFDTVEPQYFTTFASPHLGVFFFKPWFSLLNFLGSSILGLVGKELFIKDQGKILVRLSEGEYFKGLERFQKRYIFANIRHDRSVNFYTAFLTNKNPFDKHWDQLDLKFEFDEDLLSTYTVRGIDVKPKIVNLETSTFREKDYKPPKTSWTSRFKYAGVLVLVCFILPIWIPLIFTASTIGSITSYFIVRTYKGPDIDALRELANNKKRVIDYEEAHGADDITEEHEPLQERLEDATGEALENVINVGHYSPSTDSTPPTACESVKEKLLGKTKAVVKEAPKILILKSKVDQLYKYLNAKFLDPDVEQYEIFQKTDALPLNHERIGILNNLNQLTWNKFAVYVNVLNAHDGIIARKGLKKSTVKGVATVYFWGELINREIRESYK
;
A
#
# COMPACT_ATOMS: atom_id res chain seq x y z
N MET A 1 52.28 27.06 -38.11
CA MET A 1 51.91 25.70 -37.67
C MET A 1 51.92 24.81 -38.89
N LYS A 2 52.67 23.70 -38.89
CA LYS A 2 52.41 22.65 -39.87
C LYS A 2 51.03 22.05 -39.55
N LEU A 3 50.29 21.56 -40.56
CA LEU A 3 48.97 20.96 -40.32
C LEU A 3 49.05 19.77 -39.35
N THR A 4 50.21 19.12 -39.30
CA THR A 4 50.59 18.06 -38.37
C THR A 4 50.66 18.50 -36.91
N ASP A 5 50.72 19.81 -36.63
CA ASP A 5 50.85 20.37 -35.29
C ASP A 5 49.50 20.86 -34.72
N LEU A 6 48.44 20.86 -35.55
CA LEU A 6 47.08 21.14 -35.10
C LEU A 6 46.52 19.88 -34.45
N PRO A 7 46.02 19.94 -33.21
CA PRO A 7 45.30 18.82 -32.60
C PRO A 7 44.21 18.33 -33.57
N THR A 8 44.05 17.01 -33.71
CA THR A 8 42.96 16.40 -34.51
C THR A 8 41.61 17.00 -34.14
N GLU A 9 41.44 17.36 -32.86
CA GLU A 9 40.30 18.10 -32.33
C GLU A 9 40.06 19.44 -33.03
N ILE A 10 41.07 20.19 -33.49
CA ILE A 10 40.90 21.47 -34.20
C ILE A 10 40.60 21.27 -35.69
N LEU A 11 41.22 20.27 -36.33
CA LEU A 11 40.91 19.90 -37.72
C LEU A 11 39.48 19.34 -37.84
N VAL A 12 39.05 18.54 -36.87
CA VAL A 12 37.72 17.92 -36.82
C VAL A 12 36.68 18.84 -36.15
N ASP A 13 36.96 19.58 -35.06
CA ASP A 13 36.01 20.58 -34.53
C ASP A 13 35.85 21.78 -35.49
N GLY A 14 36.88 22.13 -36.28
CA GLY A 14 36.79 23.15 -37.33
C GLY A 14 35.94 22.73 -38.54
N ILE A 15 35.94 21.44 -38.89
CA ILE A 15 35.14 20.87 -39.97
C ILE A 15 33.74 20.43 -39.49
N PHE A 16 33.59 19.98 -38.25
CA PHE A 16 32.37 19.33 -37.75
C PHE A 16 31.76 19.91 -36.47
N ASN A 17 32.41 20.75 -35.65
CA ASN A 17 31.89 21.04 -34.29
C ASN A 17 32.22 22.41 -33.64
N ARG A 18 31.68 23.49 -34.24
CA ARG A 18 31.29 24.75 -33.54
C ARG A 18 30.26 25.54 -34.37
N PHE A 19 29.11 24.97 -34.72
CA PHE A 19 28.16 25.68 -35.59
C PHE A 19 27.35 26.83 -34.96
N ASP A 20 27.66 27.23 -33.72
CA ASP A 20 27.22 28.54 -33.19
C ASP A 20 28.40 29.50 -32.87
N SER A 21 29.68 29.10 -33.02
CA SER A 21 30.84 29.99 -32.77
C SER A 21 31.97 29.95 -33.80
N LEU A 22 31.75 29.36 -34.99
CA LEU A 22 32.70 29.31 -36.11
C LEU A 22 32.55 30.46 -37.13
N HIS A 23 32.13 31.65 -36.69
CA HIS A 23 32.28 32.85 -37.53
C HIS A 23 33.75 33.05 -37.97
N THR A 24 34.72 32.57 -37.17
CA THR A 24 36.16 32.78 -37.39
C THR A 24 36.80 31.87 -38.44
N TYR A 25 36.33 30.63 -38.67
CA TYR A 25 36.96 29.73 -39.66
C TYR A 25 36.13 29.42 -40.90
N LYS A 26 34.82 29.68 -40.89
CA LYS A 26 34.02 29.72 -42.13
C LYS A 26 34.59 30.77 -43.09
N ALA A 27 35.05 31.90 -42.53
CA ALA A 27 35.86 32.88 -43.24
C ALA A 27 37.18 32.29 -43.75
N LEU A 28 37.99 31.58 -42.94
CA LEU A 28 39.28 31.02 -43.40
C LEU A 28 39.15 30.00 -44.55
N SER A 29 38.16 29.09 -44.47
CA SER A 29 37.90 28.07 -45.50
C SER A 29 37.39 28.68 -46.81
N GLN A 30 36.52 29.69 -46.71
CA GLN A 30 35.99 30.41 -47.89
C GLN A 30 37.01 31.38 -48.51
N THR A 31 38.03 31.84 -47.75
CA THR A 31 38.94 32.89 -48.19
C THR A 31 40.36 32.39 -48.53
N CYS A 32 40.76 31.17 -48.15
CA CYS A 32 42.14 30.68 -48.29
C CYS A 32 42.24 29.40 -49.13
N HIS A 33 42.41 29.53 -50.45
CA HIS A 33 42.61 28.40 -51.38
C HIS A 33 43.72 27.43 -50.93
N LYS A 34 44.83 27.94 -50.39
CA LYS A 34 45.93 27.11 -49.86
C LYS A 34 45.50 26.17 -48.73
N PHE A 35 44.54 26.55 -47.89
CA PHE A 35 44.03 25.70 -46.82
C PHE A 35 43.15 24.57 -47.39
N LYS A 36 42.39 24.88 -48.46
CA LYS A 36 41.54 23.91 -49.17
C LYS A 36 42.37 22.84 -49.89
N ASP A 37 43.43 23.25 -50.59
CA ASP A 37 44.33 22.33 -51.30
C ASP A 37 45.03 21.40 -50.30
N LEU A 38 45.53 21.95 -49.19
CA LEU A 38 46.19 21.20 -48.12
C LEU A 38 45.27 20.16 -47.46
N LEU A 39 43.99 20.49 -47.27
CA LEU A 39 42.98 19.53 -46.80
C LEU A 39 42.75 18.41 -47.83
N SER A 40 42.67 18.73 -49.12
CA SER A 40 42.49 17.73 -50.18
C SER A 40 43.70 16.79 -50.36
N GLU A 41 44.90 17.29 -50.05
CA GLU A 41 46.15 16.50 -50.07
C GLU A 41 46.30 15.61 -48.83
N SER A 42 45.74 16.02 -47.68
CA SER A 42 45.96 15.35 -46.39
C SER A 42 44.79 14.48 -45.93
N LEU A 43 43.58 14.68 -46.46
CA LEU A 43 42.36 14.03 -45.99
C LEU A 43 41.65 13.26 -47.11
N LEU A 44 41.19 12.05 -46.79
CA LEU A 44 40.41 11.22 -47.70
C LEU A 44 39.05 10.86 -47.10
N VAL A 45 38.00 10.93 -47.92
CA VAL A 45 36.66 10.47 -47.55
C VAL A 45 36.36 9.11 -48.19
N ILE A 46 36.04 8.11 -47.38
CA ILE A 46 35.61 6.78 -47.80
C ILE A 46 34.11 6.65 -47.57
N HIS A 47 33.36 6.24 -48.59
CA HIS A 47 31.90 6.08 -48.52
C HIS A 47 31.46 4.67 -48.94
N ASN A 48 30.30 4.21 -48.46
CA ASN A 48 29.78 2.86 -48.72
C ASN A 48 28.62 2.78 -49.73
N ASP A 49 28.21 3.92 -50.28
CA ASP A 49 27.18 4.03 -51.32
C ASP A 49 27.76 4.78 -52.54
N ASP A 50 27.39 4.42 -53.77
CA ASP A 50 27.79 5.15 -54.98
C ASP A 50 27.11 6.53 -55.10
N SER A 51 26.08 6.80 -54.30
CA SER A 51 25.47 8.12 -54.21
C SER A 51 26.42 9.14 -53.55
N LYS A 52 27.04 10.01 -54.36
CA LYS A 52 27.74 11.21 -53.83
C LYS A 52 26.79 12.10 -53.01
N SER A 53 25.46 11.92 -53.14
CA SER A 53 24.40 12.74 -52.54
C SER A 53 24.10 12.46 -51.06
N THR A 54 24.58 11.37 -50.47
CA THR A 54 24.36 11.03 -49.05
C THR A 54 25.45 11.55 -48.13
N VAL A 55 26.52 12.12 -48.69
CA VAL A 55 27.39 13.06 -47.98
C VAL A 55 26.49 14.23 -47.55
N SER A 56 26.21 14.35 -46.25
CA SER A 56 25.17 15.27 -45.75
C SER A 56 25.27 16.65 -46.43
N GLN A 57 24.14 17.34 -46.65
CA GLN A 57 24.13 18.72 -47.18
C GLN A 57 25.05 19.69 -46.40
N ARG A 58 25.58 19.31 -45.22
CA ARG A 58 26.57 20.07 -44.44
C ARG A 58 28.03 19.78 -44.81
N LEU A 59 28.33 18.63 -45.43
CA LEU A 59 29.63 18.29 -46.01
C LEU A 59 29.76 18.79 -47.47
N PHE A 60 28.70 19.33 -48.05
CA PHE A 60 28.63 19.81 -49.44
C PHE A 60 29.63 20.94 -49.76
N ASP A 61 30.08 21.69 -48.75
CA ASP A 61 31.13 22.71 -48.90
C ASP A 61 32.54 22.11 -49.16
N LEU A 62 32.68 20.78 -49.04
CA LEU A 62 33.92 20.02 -49.20
C LEU A 62 33.95 19.13 -50.46
N ASN A 63 33.13 19.39 -51.48
CA ASN A 63 33.13 18.67 -52.78
C ASN A 63 34.50 18.56 -53.50
N ASN A 64 35.52 19.27 -53.02
CA ASN A 64 36.89 19.23 -53.54
C ASN A 64 37.79 18.20 -52.82
N LEU A 65 37.30 17.49 -51.80
CA LEU A 65 38.05 16.42 -51.15
C LEU A 65 38.10 15.17 -52.03
N ASN A 66 39.11 14.34 -51.82
CA ASN A 66 39.21 13.07 -52.51
C ASN A 66 38.21 12.06 -51.90
N HIS A 67 37.40 11.42 -52.75
CA HIS A 67 36.38 10.45 -52.37
C HIS A 67 36.64 9.09 -53.00
N VAL A 68 36.47 8.00 -52.23
CA VAL A 68 36.58 6.63 -52.74
C VAL A 68 35.45 5.77 -52.15
N ASN A 69 34.79 5.00 -53.02
CA ASN A 69 33.82 3.98 -52.58
C ASN A 69 34.58 2.79 -51.98
N ILE A 70 34.19 2.34 -50.79
CA ILE A 70 34.80 1.22 -50.06
C ILE A 70 34.87 -0.07 -50.88
N CYS A 71 33.90 -0.32 -51.75
CA CYS A 71 33.86 -1.51 -52.62
C CYS A 71 34.90 -1.48 -53.74
N LYS A 72 35.49 -0.31 -54.03
CA LYS A 72 36.48 -0.11 -55.11
C LYS A 72 37.92 -0.12 -54.61
N ILE A 73 38.13 -0.31 -53.31
CA ILE A 73 39.47 -0.28 -52.68
C ILE A 73 40.09 -1.68 -52.76
N SER A 74 41.21 -1.83 -53.47
CA SER A 74 42.06 -3.02 -53.38
C SER A 74 43.03 -2.92 -52.20
N LEU A 75 43.59 -4.05 -51.75
CA LEU A 75 44.57 -4.07 -50.65
C LEU A 75 45.83 -3.25 -50.97
N GLU A 76 46.26 -3.28 -52.22
CA GLU A 76 47.41 -2.52 -52.72
C GLU A 76 47.12 -1.02 -52.78
N SER A 77 45.92 -0.65 -53.25
CA SER A 77 45.46 0.75 -53.24
C SER A 77 45.37 1.31 -51.83
N LEU A 78 44.91 0.50 -50.86
CA LEU A 78 44.82 0.89 -49.46
C LEU A 78 46.19 1.27 -48.88
N LEU A 79 47.24 0.50 -49.15
CA LEU A 79 48.59 0.81 -48.65
C LEU A 79 49.12 2.13 -49.22
N GLN A 80 48.90 2.38 -50.50
CA GLN A 80 49.27 3.65 -51.14
C GLN A 80 48.47 4.83 -50.54
N MET A 81 47.18 4.63 -50.28
CA MET A 81 46.31 5.65 -49.67
C MET A 81 46.77 5.99 -48.25
N ILE A 82 47.15 5.00 -47.43
CA ILE A 82 47.67 5.21 -46.06
C ILE A 82 48.99 5.97 -46.07
N GLN A 83 49.85 5.76 -47.08
CA GLN A 83 51.09 6.54 -47.21
C GLN A 83 50.85 7.98 -47.69
N LYS A 84 49.76 8.21 -48.43
CA LYS A 84 49.44 9.53 -49.01
C LYS A 84 48.68 10.44 -48.06
N TYR A 85 47.67 9.93 -47.37
CA TYR A 85 46.76 10.74 -46.54
C TYR A 85 47.03 10.55 -45.05
N HIS A 86 46.89 11.64 -44.29
CA HIS A 86 47.11 11.66 -42.84
C HIS A 86 45.82 11.49 -42.05
N PHE A 87 44.66 11.79 -42.65
CA PHE A 87 43.34 11.70 -42.02
C PHE A 87 42.34 10.99 -42.92
N PHE A 88 41.49 10.16 -42.32
CA PHE A 88 40.45 9.42 -43.03
C PHE A 88 39.07 9.68 -42.42
N ILE A 89 38.08 9.98 -43.26
CA ILE A 89 36.68 10.11 -42.86
C ILE A 89 35.89 8.97 -43.51
N PHE A 90 35.27 8.12 -42.70
CA PHE A 90 34.35 7.09 -43.18
C PHE A 90 32.93 7.63 -43.09
N ASN A 91 32.30 7.93 -44.23
CA ASN A 91 30.89 8.31 -44.29
C ASN A 91 30.04 7.07 -44.59
N LEU A 92 29.45 6.49 -43.55
CA LEU A 92 28.68 5.26 -43.64
C LEU A 92 27.18 5.57 -43.58
N ASN A 93 26.46 5.31 -44.67
CA ASN A 93 24.99 5.31 -44.70
C ASN A 93 24.48 3.89 -44.46
N ILE A 94 23.62 3.68 -43.46
CA ILE A 94 23.31 2.33 -42.95
C ILE A 94 21.82 1.99 -43.00
N ASP A 95 20.94 2.97 -43.16
CA ASP A 95 19.49 2.74 -43.03
C ASP A 95 18.87 1.91 -44.19
N ASP A 96 19.58 1.66 -45.31
CA ASP A 96 19.05 1.05 -46.55
C ASP A 96 19.86 -0.13 -47.16
N LEU A 97 20.73 -0.82 -46.40
CA LEU A 97 21.63 -1.86 -46.96
C LEU A 97 21.09 -3.30 -46.87
N GLU A 98 21.08 -4.03 -48.00
CA GLU A 98 20.83 -5.48 -48.05
C GLU A 98 21.92 -6.28 -47.30
N THR A 99 21.51 -7.32 -46.57
CA THR A 99 22.34 -8.10 -45.63
C THR A 99 23.64 -8.66 -46.23
N GLN A 100 23.64 -9.03 -47.51
CA GLN A 100 24.79 -9.64 -48.18
C GLN A 100 25.83 -8.61 -48.65
N VAL A 101 25.39 -7.44 -49.13
CA VAL A 101 26.26 -6.30 -49.48
C VAL A 101 26.94 -5.77 -48.22
N LEU A 102 26.19 -5.70 -47.12
CA LEU A 102 26.67 -5.29 -45.82
C LEU A 102 27.86 -6.15 -45.36
N HIS A 103 27.83 -7.47 -45.55
CA HIS A 103 28.89 -8.39 -45.11
C HIS A 103 30.24 -8.19 -45.81
N ASN A 104 30.24 -7.91 -47.12
CA ASN A 104 31.48 -7.67 -47.87
C ASN A 104 32.09 -6.30 -47.57
N GLN A 105 31.24 -5.26 -47.49
CA GLN A 105 31.66 -3.93 -47.06
C GLN A 105 32.24 -3.96 -45.64
N ILE A 106 31.59 -4.72 -44.74
CA ILE A 106 32.07 -5.01 -43.39
C ILE A 106 33.48 -5.62 -43.40
N LYS A 107 33.75 -6.62 -44.25
CA LYS A 107 35.07 -7.28 -44.32
C LYS A 107 36.15 -6.30 -44.77
N MET A 108 35.87 -5.50 -45.80
CA MET A 108 36.81 -4.48 -46.26
C MET A 108 37.03 -3.40 -45.22
N LEU A 109 35.97 -2.92 -44.58
CA LEU A 109 36.05 -1.93 -43.51
C LEU A 109 36.92 -2.39 -42.34
N LYS A 110 36.86 -3.68 -41.97
CA LYS A 110 37.80 -4.25 -40.98
C LYS A 110 39.25 -4.14 -41.41
N ILE A 111 39.55 -4.52 -42.65
CA ILE A 111 40.93 -4.57 -43.15
C ILE A 111 41.49 -3.14 -43.14
N ILE A 112 40.71 -2.20 -43.67
CA ILE A 112 41.07 -0.78 -43.71
C ILE A 112 41.33 -0.24 -42.29
N LEU A 113 40.39 -0.43 -41.37
CA LEU A 113 40.50 0.10 -40.02
C LEU A 113 41.64 -0.56 -39.23
N LYS A 114 41.87 -1.86 -39.41
CA LYS A 114 43.01 -2.55 -38.79
C LYS A 114 44.35 -2.06 -39.33
N CYS A 115 44.42 -1.76 -40.63
CA CYS A 115 45.61 -1.17 -41.24
C CYS A 115 45.86 0.24 -40.69
N LEU A 116 44.84 1.10 -40.61
CA LEU A 116 44.96 2.46 -40.06
C LEU A 116 45.42 2.46 -38.60
N GLN A 117 44.83 1.59 -37.78
CA GLN A 117 45.22 1.44 -36.37
C GLN A 117 46.67 0.96 -36.21
N THR A 118 47.10 -0.03 -37.01
CA THR A 118 48.50 -0.52 -36.98
C THR A 118 49.50 0.59 -37.32
N HIS A 119 49.12 1.55 -38.16
CA HIS A 119 49.94 2.69 -38.56
C HIS A 119 49.67 3.95 -37.71
N GLN A 120 48.88 3.86 -36.64
CA GLN A 120 48.54 5.00 -35.75
C GLN A 120 47.94 6.22 -36.49
N VAL A 121 47.20 5.97 -37.58
CA VAL A 121 46.60 7.04 -38.39
C VAL A 121 45.24 7.45 -37.80
N HIS A 122 45.07 8.75 -37.58
CA HIS A 122 43.81 9.30 -37.09
C HIS A 122 42.70 9.15 -38.11
N HIS A 123 41.53 8.69 -37.65
CA HIS A 123 40.37 8.52 -38.51
C HIS A 123 39.06 8.76 -37.77
N THR A 124 38.12 9.38 -38.49
CA THR A 124 36.79 9.69 -38.00
C THR A 124 35.77 8.82 -38.74
N VAL A 125 34.89 8.16 -38.01
CA VAL A 125 33.79 7.37 -38.55
C VAL A 125 32.50 8.15 -38.36
N TYR A 126 32.01 8.73 -39.45
CA TYR A 126 30.72 9.38 -39.55
C TYR A 126 29.64 8.32 -39.86
N VAL A 127 28.73 8.12 -38.91
CA VAL A 127 27.72 7.08 -39.00
C VAL A 127 26.35 7.73 -39.17
N ASN A 128 25.80 7.67 -40.38
CA ASN A 128 24.44 8.13 -40.65
C ASN A 128 23.44 7.00 -40.33
N ALA A 129 23.13 6.87 -39.04
CA ALA A 129 22.13 5.93 -38.55
C ALA A 129 21.20 6.63 -37.55
N LYS A 130 19.91 6.35 -37.64
CA LYS A 130 18.92 6.84 -36.67
C LYS A 130 18.87 5.97 -35.41
N ASP A 131 18.97 4.66 -35.59
CA ASP A 131 18.94 3.68 -34.50
C ASP A 131 20.35 3.21 -34.17
N PHE A 132 20.81 3.46 -32.93
CA PHE A 132 22.12 3.05 -32.46
C PHE A 132 22.12 1.62 -31.92
N SER A 133 21.07 1.23 -31.19
CA SER A 133 21.05 -0.02 -30.41
C SER A 133 20.73 -1.25 -31.25
N SER A 134 19.87 -1.12 -32.28
CA SER A 134 19.46 -2.24 -33.13
C SER A 134 20.34 -2.42 -34.38
N ASN A 135 21.17 -1.44 -34.71
CA ASN A 135 21.91 -1.43 -35.98
C ASN A 135 23.04 -2.49 -36.00
N PRO A 136 22.98 -3.50 -36.90
CA PRO A 136 23.97 -4.58 -36.94
C PRO A 136 25.39 -4.11 -37.26
N LEU A 137 25.52 -3.05 -38.07
CA LEU A 137 26.83 -2.50 -38.42
C LEU A 137 27.44 -1.78 -37.22
N ILE A 138 26.65 -1.04 -36.44
CA ILE A 138 27.12 -0.41 -35.19
C ILE A 138 27.55 -1.48 -34.19
N ARG A 139 26.70 -2.50 -33.95
CA ARG A 139 27.04 -3.67 -33.10
C ARG A 139 28.33 -4.35 -33.52
N PHE A 140 28.63 -4.33 -34.82
CA PHE A 140 29.81 -4.96 -35.37
C PHE A 140 31.06 -4.08 -35.34
N LEU A 141 30.90 -2.78 -35.58
CA LEU A 141 31.99 -1.81 -35.69
C LEU A 141 32.56 -1.47 -34.32
N LEU A 142 31.71 -1.18 -33.33
CA LEU A 142 32.14 -0.78 -31.99
C LEU A 142 33.15 -1.77 -31.36
N PRO A 143 32.96 -3.12 -31.41
CA PRO A 143 33.93 -4.07 -30.86
C PRO A 143 35.34 -4.03 -31.44
N LYS A 144 35.49 -3.55 -32.68
CA LYS A 144 36.75 -3.69 -33.44
C LYS A 144 37.52 -2.38 -33.54
N LEU A 145 36.97 -1.30 -32.98
CA LEU A 145 37.42 0.06 -33.21
C LEU A 145 37.82 0.81 -31.95
N ASN A 146 38.08 0.06 -30.87
CA ASN A 146 38.63 0.61 -29.64
C ASN A 146 40.09 1.07 -29.86
N SER A 147 40.30 2.34 -30.18
CA SER A 147 41.61 2.95 -30.41
C SER A 147 41.59 4.45 -30.12
N SER A 148 42.66 4.96 -29.52
CA SER A 148 42.87 6.40 -29.28
C SER A 148 42.97 7.23 -30.57
N PHE A 149 43.15 6.57 -31.72
CA PHE A 149 43.21 7.21 -33.03
C PHE A 149 41.86 7.22 -33.76
N THR A 150 40.80 6.65 -33.15
CA THR A 150 39.46 6.54 -33.72
C THR A 150 38.49 7.50 -33.04
N GLU A 151 37.77 8.26 -33.87
CA GLU A 151 36.67 9.12 -33.42
C GLU A 151 35.37 8.71 -34.11
N PHE A 152 34.26 8.69 -33.37
CA PHE A 152 32.93 8.43 -33.93
C PHE A 152 32.06 9.67 -33.90
N TYR A 153 31.33 9.89 -34.99
CA TYR A 153 30.35 10.96 -35.11
C TYR A 153 28.97 10.39 -35.47
N PHE A 154 28.01 10.60 -34.57
CA PHE A 154 26.62 10.17 -34.70
C PHE A 154 25.71 11.40 -34.76
N PRO A 155 25.34 11.87 -35.97
CA PRO A 155 24.54 13.07 -36.16
C PRO A 155 23.08 12.86 -35.81
N LEU A 156 22.49 11.69 -36.10
CA LEU A 156 21.04 11.49 -36.07
C LEU A 156 20.55 10.74 -34.82
N VAL A 157 21.45 10.06 -34.11
CA VAL A 157 21.11 9.29 -32.92
C VAL A 157 20.59 10.22 -31.84
N SER A 158 19.34 10.02 -31.44
CA SER A 158 18.65 10.81 -30.41
C SER A 158 18.48 10.08 -29.09
N LYS A 159 18.53 8.74 -29.10
CA LYS A 159 18.36 7.87 -27.94
C LYS A 159 19.29 6.66 -28.04
N ILE A 160 19.85 6.22 -26.91
CA ILE A 160 20.59 4.97 -26.77
C ILE A 160 19.94 4.16 -25.66
N GLU A 161 19.45 2.96 -25.98
CA GLU A 161 18.82 2.06 -25.01
C GLU A 161 19.73 0.87 -24.71
N GLY A 162 20.24 0.81 -23.47
CA GLY A 162 20.68 -0.41 -22.81
C GLY A 162 21.64 -1.31 -23.61
N PHE A 163 22.70 -0.74 -24.17
CA PHE A 163 23.65 -1.52 -24.96
C PHE A 163 24.62 -2.26 -24.02
N ASP A 164 24.41 -3.57 -23.82
CA ASP A 164 25.17 -4.40 -22.86
C ASP A 164 26.70 -4.42 -23.11
N ASP A 165 27.07 -4.19 -24.37
CA ASP A 165 28.43 -4.26 -24.92
C ASP A 165 29.17 -2.90 -25.00
N LEU A 166 28.70 -1.86 -24.29
CA LEU A 166 29.35 -0.53 -24.27
C LEU A 166 30.82 -0.52 -23.81
N ARG A 167 31.30 -1.62 -23.21
CA ARG A 167 32.72 -1.86 -22.83
C ARG A 167 33.71 -1.64 -23.99
N LEU A 168 33.21 -1.70 -25.21
CA LEU A 168 34.02 -1.68 -26.42
C LEU A 168 34.41 -0.28 -26.89
N LEU A 169 33.89 0.77 -26.27
CA LEU A 169 34.19 2.16 -26.62
C LEU A 169 35.25 2.83 -25.75
N ASP A 170 35.77 2.11 -24.75
CA ASP A 170 36.59 2.63 -23.65
C ASP A 170 37.82 3.48 -24.05
N ASN A 171 38.32 3.49 -25.29
CA ASN A 171 39.38 4.42 -25.73
C ASN A 171 39.02 5.24 -26.98
N THR A 172 37.73 5.48 -27.21
CA THR A 172 37.26 6.21 -28.41
C THR A 172 36.59 7.52 -28.04
N ASN A 173 36.84 8.55 -28.85
CA ASN A 173 36.10 9.81 -28.75
C ASN A 173 34.78 9.65 -29.50
N CYS A 174 33.65 9.81 -28.81
CA CYS A 174 32.33 9.72 -29.41
C CYS A 174 31.61 11.07 -29.33
N TYR A 175 31.12 11.54 -30.48
CA TYR A 175 30.31 12.74 -30.57
C TYR A 175 28.90 12.41 -31.03
N PHE A 176 27.91 12.83 -30.23
CA PHE A 176 26.50 12.66 -30.54
C PHE A 176 25.79 14.02 -30.58
N SER A 177 25.37 14.45 -31.77
CA SER A 177 24.85 15.82 -31.96
C SER A 177 23.40 16.01 -31.46
N GLN A 178 22.59 14.94 -31.52
CA GLN A 178 21.16 14.97 -31.19
C GLN A 178 20.79 14.08 -29.99
N LEU A 179 21.75 13.42 -29.34
CA LEU A 179 21.47 12.52 -28.24
C LEU A 179 20.84 13.28 -27.06
N LYS A 180 19.64 12.86 -26.68
CA LYS A 180 18.86 13.42 -25.56
C LYS A 180 18.82 12.46 -24.38
N GLU A 181 18.80 11.16 -24.66
CA GLU A 181 18.60 10.10 -23.67
C GLU A 181 19.60 8.97 -23.88
N MET A 182 20.26 8.53 -22.82
CA MET A 182 21.21 7.43 -22.85
C MET A 182 21.02 6.52 -21.65
N THR A 183 20.89 5.22 -21.89
CA THR A 183 20.82 4.18 -20.85
C THR A 183 22.06 3.29 -20.90
N ILE A 184 22.81 3.21 -19.80
CA ILE A 184 24.03 2.42 -19.67
C ILE A 184 23.67 0.96 -19.31
N GLY A 185 24.06 0.02 -20.17
CA GLY A 185 23.79 -1.42 -20.00
C GLY A 185 24.88 -2.23 -19.28
N SER A 186 25.98 -1.61 -18.84
CA SER A 186 27.16 -2.35 -18.33
C SER A 186 27.68 -1.78 -17.00
N LEU A 187 28.22 -2.67 -16.15
CA LEU A 187 28.87 -2.31 -14.88
C LEU A 187 30.34 -1.88 -15.04
N SER A 188 30.95 -2.16 -16.19
CA SER A 188 32.36 -1.89 -16.48
C SER A 188 32.55 -0.78 -17.51
N PHE A 189 31.64 0.19 -17.52
CA PHE A 189 31.68 1.31 -18.44
C PHE A 189 32.50 2.44 -17.81
N GLN A 190 33.78 2.56 -18.18
CA GLN A 190 34.68 3.39 -17.39
C GLN A 190 35.53 4.41 -18.16
N LEU A 191 35.64 4.34 -19.50
CA LEU A 191 36.75 5.07 -20.15
C LEU A 191 36.49 5.83 -21.46
N PHE A 192 35.30 5.84 -22.07
CA PHE A 192 35.09 6.57 -23.32
C PHE A 192 34.75 8.07 -23.12
N ASN A 193 35.23 8.92 -24.03
CA ASN A 193 35.02 10.36 -24.00
C ASN A 193 33.76 10.72 -24.79
N LEU A 194 32.71 11.15 -24.11
CA LEU A 194 31.40 11.40 -24.69
C LEU A 194 31.10 12.89 -24.76
N LYS A 195 30.97 13.42 -25.98
CA LYS A 195 30.50 14.79 -26.23
C LYS A 195 29.07 14.73 -26.77
N ALA A 196 28.11 15.02 -25.90
CA ALA A 196 26.67 14.95 -26.17
C ALA A 196 25.98 16.23 -25.65
N PRO A 197 26.03 17.35 -26.39
CA PRO A 197 25.60 18.65 -25.89
C PRO A 197 24.11 18.72 -25.54
N LYS A 198 23.25 17.91 -26.19
CA LYS A 198 21.80 17.88 -25.97
C LYS A 198 21.33 16.83 -24.97
N LEU A 199 22.26 16.09 -24.35
CA LEU A 199 21.93 15.03 -23.40
C LEU A 199 21.25 15.63 -22.17
N LYS A 200 20.05 15.12 -21.87
CA LYS A 200 19.23 15.51 -20.73
C LYS A 200 19.06 14.37 -19.73
N ILE A 201 18.99 13.13 -20.22
CA ILE A 201 18.71 11.96 -19.41
C ILE A 201 19.84 10.94 -19.55
N LEU A 202 20.45 10.59 -18.44
CA LEU A 202 21.43 9.52 -18.34
C LEU A 202 20.92 8.50 -17.30
N ASN A 203 20.54 7.31 -17.76
CA ASN A 203 19.96 6.24 -16.96
C ASN A 203 20.87 5.02 -16.89
N GLN A 204 20.56 4.11 -15.97
CA GLN A 204 21.16 2.78 -15.91
C GLN A 204 20.13 1.74 -16.38
N SER A 205 20.59 0.65 -16.99
CA SER A 205 19.72 -0.46 -17.39
C SER A 205 19.00 -1.05 -16.18
N GLU A 206 17.68 -1.17 -16.29
CA GLU A 206 16.82 -1.77 -15.26
C GLU A 206 17.24 -3.21 -14.94
N VAL A 207 17.69 -3.97 -15.95
CA VAL A 207 18.21 -5.33 -15.78
C VAL A 207 19.44 -5.32 -14.86
N ILE A 208 20.35 -4.37 -15.07
CA ILE A 208 21.56 -4.22 -14.27
C ILE A 208 21.23 -3.68 -12.88
N LEU A 209 20.31 -2.73 -12.75
CA LEU A 209 19.85 -2.21 -11.47
C LEU A 209 19.21 -3.33 -10.64
N LYS A 210 18.29 -4.11 -11.22
CA LYS A 210 17.68 -5.27 -10.55
C LYS A 210 18.78 -6.21 -10.06
N ARG A 211 19.72 -6.58 -10.92
CA ARG A 211 20.85 -7.44 -10.56
C ARG A 211 21.69 -6.88 -9.42
N VAL A 212 22.05 -5.60 -9.46
CA VAL A 212 22.87 -4.96 -8.42
C VAL A 212 22.09 -4.77 -7.12
N ILE A 213 20.78 -4.56 -7.16
CA ILE A 213 19.95 -4.35 -5.99
C ILE A 213 19.59 -5.70 -5.33
N THR A 214 19.17 -6.72 -6.10
CA THR A 214 18.70 -8.00 -5.58
C THR A 214 19.79 -9.05 -5.40
N GLU A 215 20.82 -9.08 -6.25
CA GLU A 215 21.91 -10.07 -6.15
C GLU A 215 23.12 -9.50 -5.38
N SER A 216 23.95 -10.39 -4.81
CA SER A 216 25.18 -10.06 -4.08
C SER A 216 26.37 -9.78 -5.02
N VAL A 217 26.15 -8.96 -6.05
CA VAL A 217 27.22 -8.54 -6.98
C VAL A 217 28.13 -7.54 -6.27
N SER A 218 29.44 -7.80 -6.27
CA SER A 218 30.43 -6.88 -5.69
C SER A 218 30.55 -5.62 -6.55
N THR A 219 30.08 -4.48 -6.05
CA THR A 219 30.25 -3.15 -6.68
C THR A 219 31.39 -2.33 -6.07
N THR A 220 32.22 -2.94 -5.21
CA THR A 220 33.28 -2.25 -4.45
C THR A 220 34.25 -1.44 -5.30
N ARG A 221 34.51 -1.87 -6.55
CA ARG A 221 35.43 -1.20 -7.49
C ARG A 221 34.73 -0.33 -8.54
N ILE A 222 33.41 -0.20 -8.48
CA ILE A 222 32.63 0.54 -9.48
C ILE A 222 32.56 2.01 -9.06
N THR A 223 32.97 2.90 -9.97
CA THR A 223 32.82 4.34 -9.85
C THR A 223 32.35 4.92 -11.18
N SER A 224 31.45 5.89 -11.10
CA SER A 224 30.95 6.63 -12.27
C SER A 224 31.71 7.94 -12.49
N THR A 225 32.55 8.36 -11.53
CA THR A 225 33.32 9.62 -11.56
C THR A 225 34.06 9.82 -12.87
N LYS A 226 34.88 8.85 -13.28
CA LYS A 226 35.77 8.98 -14.44
C LYS A 226 34.99 9.19 -15.75
N PHE A 227 33.90 8.45 -15.93
CA PHE A 227 33.03 8.62 -17.09
C PHE A 227 32.35 9.99 -17.06
N LEU A 228 31.76 10.35 -15.93
CA LEU A 228 31.07 11.63 -15.78
C LEU A 228 32.03 12.80 -16.01
N ASP A 229 33.28 12.75 -15.53
CA ASP A 229 34.28 13.79 -15.77
C ASP A 229 34.54 14.04 -17.26
N ASN A 230 34.56 12.97 -18.05
CA ASN A 230 34.72 13.02 -19.51
C ASN A 230 33.42 13.35 -20.26
N LEU A 231 32.26 13.32 -19.60
CA LEU A 231 30.97 13.64 -20.20
C LEU A 231 30.84 15.15 -20.43
N LYS A 232 30.81 15.57 -21.70
CA LYS A 232 30.55 16.96 -22.11
C LYS A 232 29.09 17.09 -22.54
N CYS A 233 28.25 17.63 -21.66
CA CYS A 233 26.85 17.98 -21.91
C CYS A 233 26.52 19.39 -21.39
N SER A 234 25.45 20.02 -21.89
CA SER A 234 25.11 21.40 -21.52
C SER A 234 24.15 21.52 -20.33
N LYS A 235 23.18 20.60 -20.21
CA LYS A 235 22.12 20.66 -19.20
C LYS A 235 21.53 19.28 -18.91
N LEU A 236 22.18 18.55 -18.01
CA LEU A 236 21.68 17.25 -17.55
C LEU A 236 20.55 17.45 -16.54
N GLU A 237 19.41 16.80 -16.77
CA GLU A 237 18.19 16.89 -15.95
C GLU A 237 18.00 15.63 -15.09
N VAL A 238 18.37 14.45 -15.61
CA VAL A 238 18.29 13.15 -14.92
C VAL A 238 19.63 12.46 -14.95
N LEU A 239 20.10 12.03 -13.77
CA LEU A 239 21.31 11.23 -13.60
C LEU A 239 21.03 10.02 -12.72
N GLU A 240 21.12 8.83 -13.30
CA GLU A 240 20.99 7.55 -12.60
C GLU A 240 22.21 6.68 -12.88
N VAL A 241 22.93 6.30 -11.83
CA VAL A 241 24.21 5.59 -11.92
C VAL A 241 24.43 4.58 -10.80
N ILE A 242 25.40 3.68 -11.03
CA ILE A 242 25.89 2.71 -10.05
C ILE A 242 27.32 3.08 -9.62
N GLY A 243 27.61 2.93 -8.34
CA GLY A 243 28.92 3.20 -7.76
C GLY A 243 29.15 4.66 -7.40
N GLY A 244 30.33 4.94 -6.84
CA GLY A 244 30.62 6.25 -6.26
C GLY A 244 30.86 7.37 -7.26
N ILE A 245 30.48 8.59 -6.85
CA ILE A 245 30.66 9.85 -7.59
C ILE A 245 31.40 10.83 -6.68
N GLU A 246 32.49 11.42 -7.17
CA GLU A 246 33.17 12.49 -6.43
C GLU A 246 32.36 13.79 -6.42
N LYS A 247 32.50 14.55 -5.32
CA LYS A 247 31.81 15.84 -5.16
C LYS A 247 32.10 16.81 -6.30
N SER A 248 33.36 16.94 -6.70
CA SER A 248 33.81 17.82 -7.80
C SER A 248 33.07 17.53 -9.11
N THR A 249 32.84 16.25 -9.41
CA THR A 249 32.13 15.80 -10.60
C THR A 249 30.64 16.13 -10.52
N LEU A 250 30.00 15.87 -9.38
CA LEU A 250 28.57 16.11 -9.17
C LEU A 250 28.22 17.61 -9.19
N ASP A 251 29.08 18.46 -8.63
CA ASP A 251 28.91 19.92 -8.56
C ASP A 251 28.81 20.60 -9.94
N ARG A 252 29.24 19.92 -11.02
CA ARG A 252 29.11 20.40 -12.41
C ARG A 252 27.68 20.32 -12.94
N PHE A 253 26.82 19.46 -12.37
CA PHE A 253 25.48 19.17 -12.87
C PHE A 253 24.38 19.90 -12.09
N LYS A 254 24.48 21.23 -11.98
CA LYS A 254 23.55 22.07 -11.18
C LYS A 254 22.09 22.06 -11.66
N SER A 255 21.84 21.64 -12.90
CA SER A 255 20.50 21.56 -13.51
C SER A 255 19.74 20.26 -13.19
N LEU A 256 20.32 19.36 -12.39
CA LEU A 256 19.69 18.08 -12.08
C LEU A 256 18.38 18.28 -11.32
N GLN A 257 17.36 17.58 -11.81
CA GLN A 257 16.04 17.45 -11.19
C GLN A 257 15.87 16.06 -10.55
N VAL A 258 16.52 15.04 -11.10
CA VAL A 258 16.50 13.66 -10.61
C VAL A 258 17.92 13.16 -10.45
N LEU A 259 18.26 12.71 -9.24
CA LEU A 259 19.55 12.07 -8.93
C LEU A 259 19.30 10.70 -8.30
N ARG A 260 19.84 9.65 -8.92
CA ARG A 260 19.74 8.28 -8.41
C ARG A 260 21.12 7.64 -8.37
N ILE A 261 21.55 7.21 -7.19
CA ILE A 261 22.84 6.58 -6.95
C ILE A 261 22.60 5.25 -6.25
N TYR A 262 23.09 4.17 -6.86
CA TYR A 262 22.93 2.83 -6.31
C TYR A 262 24.28 2.18 -6.01
N ALA A 263 24.33 1.42 -4.93
CA ALA A 263 25.45 0.53 -4.58
C ALA A 263 26.84 1.21 -4.51
N ASP A 264 26.89 2.46 -4.03
CA ASP A 264 28.15 3.13 -3.70
C ASP A 264 28.73 2.58 -2.39
N ASN A 265 29.83 1.83 -2.53
CA ASN A 265 30.54 1.21 -1.41
C ASN A 265 31.85 1.95 -1.04
N ASN A 266 32.04 3.15 -1.59
CA ASN A 266 33.27 3.92 -1.45
C ASN A 266 33.05 5.23 -0.69
N SER A 267 31.94 5.92 -0.94
CA SER A 267 31.70 7.24 -0.35
C SER A 267 31.09 7.14 1.06
N GLN A 268 31.72 7.81 2.03
CA GLN A 268 31.12 8.01 3.36
C GLN A 268 30.08 9.12 3.37
N SER A 269 30.20 10.08 2.45
CA SER A 269 29.22 11.16 2.31
C SER A 269 28.97 11.47 0.84
N ILE A 270 27.74 11.91 0.56
CA ILE A 270 27.34 12.44 -0.74
C ILE A 270 26.88 13.88 -0.51
N ASN A 271 27.44 14.82 -1.28
CA ASN A 271 27.12 16.24 -1.15
C ASN A 271 26.17 16.67 -2.28
N ILE A 272 24.99 17.15 -1.92
CA ILE A 272 23.95 17.63 -2.84
C ILE A 272 23.64 19.13 -2.67
N GLU A 273 24.47 19.85 -1.93
CA GLU A 273 24.24 21.25 -1.54
C GLU A 273 24.15 22.20 -2.75
N GLN A 274 24.85 21.90 -3.84
CA GLN A 274 24.82 22.70 -5.07
C GLN A 274 23.64 22.35 -6.00
N LEU A 275 22.85 21.31 -5.68
CA LEU A 275 21.76 20.79 -6.51
C LEU A 275 20.39 21.38 -6.11
N SER A 276 20.25 22.70 -6.27
CA SER A 276 19.05 23.45 -5.84
C SER A 276 17.77 23.15 -6.63
N SER A 277 17.87 22.55 -7.81
CA SER A 277 16.71 22.20 -8.66
C SER A 277 16.18 20.77 -8.44
N LEU A 278 16.73 20.06 -7.46
CA LEU A 278 16.47 18.65 -7.25
C LEU A 278 15.05 18.42 -6.72
N LYS A 279 14.32 17.52 -7.39
CA LYS A 279 12.96 17.08 -7.05
C LYS A 279 12.94 15.64 -6.56
N GLU A 280 13.81 14.80 -7.10
CA GLU A 280 13.92 13.40 -6.73
C GLU A 280 15.36 13.04 -6.38
N LEU A 281 15.52 12.39 -5.22
CA LEU A 281 16.78 11.87 -4.72
C LEU A 281 16.61 10.40 -4.34
N VAL A 282 17.36 9.51 -5.00
CA VAL A 282 17.47 8.10 -4.63
C VAL A 282 18.92 7.79 -4.34
N ILE A 283 19.22 7.32 -3.13
CA ILE A 283 20.54 6.84 -2.73
C ILE A 283 20.32 5.51 -2.01
N SER A 284 20.55 4.38 -2.67
CA SER A 284 20.21 3.06 -2.12
C SER A 284 21.37 2.06 -2.17
N LYS A 285 21.41 1.14 -1.21
CA LYS A 285 22.42 0.08 -1.07
C LYS A 285 23.86 0.61 -0.94
N CYS A 286 24.05 1.81 -0.41
CA CYS A 286 25.37 2.43 -0.24
C CYS A 286 25.98 2.05 1.12
N SER A 287 26.77 0.98 1.17
CA SER A 287 27.14 0.35 2.45
C SER A 287 27.98 1.21 3.39
N LYS A 288 28.75 2.17 2.86
CA LYS A 288 29.60 3.07 3.68
C LYS A 288 28.98 4.45 3.92
N LEU A 289 27.81 4.73 3.35
CA LEU A 289 27.20 6.05 3.46
C LEU A 289 26.82 6.32 4.92
N GLU A 290 27.41 7.36 5.49
CA GLU A 290 27.15 7.82 6.86
C GLU A 290 26.20 9.01 6.87
N HIS A 291 26.35 9.96 5.94
CA HIS A 291 25.51 11.16 5.88
C HIS A 291 25.42 11.75 4.47
N ILE A 292 24.36 12.52 4.21
CA ILE A 292 24.18 13.29 2.96
C ILE A 292 24.25 14.78 3.30
N VAL A 293 25.25 15.47 2.76
CA VAL A 293 25.49 16.89 2.99
C VAL A 293 24.54 17.72 2.13
N GLY A 294 23.89 18.72 2.72
CA GLY A 294 22.87 19.54 2.06
C GLY A 294 21.45 18.98 2.15
N LEU A 295 21.27 17.72 2.60
CA LEU A 295 19.94 17.15 2.77
C LEU A 295 19.18 17.82 3.94
N GLY A 296 18.09 18.52 3.62
CA GLY A 296 17.27 19.26 4.60
C GLY A 296 17.69 20.71 4.82
N ASN A 297 18.81 21.16 4.24
CA ASN A 297 19.19 22.58 4.19
C ASN A 297 18.94 23.09 2.77
N SER A 298 17.96 24.00 2.61
CA SER A 298 17.65 24.74 1.36
C SER A 298 17.08 23.98 0.14
N ASN A 299 16.81 22.68 0.18
CA ASN A 299 16.13 21.96 -0.92
C ASN A 299 14.61 21.87 -0.71
N SER A 300 13.92 23.02 -0.70
CA SER A 300 12.46 23.09 -0.54
C SER A 300 11.67 22.44 -1.69
N THR A 301 12.33 22.05 -2.77
CA THR A 301 11.73 21.46 -3.98
C THR A 301 11.75 19.92 -4.00
N LEU A 302 12.38 19.26 -3.02
CA LEU A 302 12.42 17.80 -2.99
C LEU A 302 11.02 17.23 -2.74
N GLU A 303 10.53 16.46 -3.71
CA GLU A 303 9.24 15.77 -3.70
C GLU A 303 9.40 14.28 -3.37
N HIS A 304 10.54 13.68 -3.71
CA HIS A 304 10.79 12.26 -3.55
C HIS A 304 12.19 12.00 -2.98
N ILE A 305 12.24 11.27 -1.87
CA ILE A 305 13.48 10.87 -1.21
C ILE A 305 13.45 9.36 -0.96
N ASP A 306 14.41 8.63 -1.51
CA ASP A 306 14.65 7.22 -1.20
C ASP A 306 16.09 7.08 -0.70
N ILE A 307 16.26 6.74 0.57
CA ILE A 307 17.55 6.47 1.21
C ILE A 307 17.55 5.03 1.74
N SER A 308 16.91 4.10 1.03
CA SER A 308 16.76 2.71 1.47
C SER A 308 18.08 1.92 1.48
N ASN A 309 18.14 0.85 2.28
CA ASN A 309 19.24 -0.12 2.30
C ASN A 309 20.62 0.48 2.66
N ASN A 310 20.68 1.57 3.42
CA ASN A 310 21.92 2.22 3.86
C ASN A 310 22.18 1.92 5.34
N LYS A 311 22.81 0.79 5.63
CA LYS A 311 22.97 0.26 7.00
C LYS A 311 23.75 1.18 7.96
N ASN A 312 24.69 1.96 7.44
CA ASN A 312 25.59 2.81 8.21
C ASN A 312 25.20 4.29 8.22
N TYR A 313 24.08 4.64 7.57
CA TYR A 313 23.58 6.00 7.58
C TYR A 313 23.23 6.39 9.02
N ASN A 314 23.68 7.56 9.48
CA ASN A 314 23.42 8.03 10.83
C ASN A 314 23.24 9.55 10.80
N LYS A 315 21.99 9.99 10.75
CA LYS A 315 21.63 11.41 10.92
C LYS A 315 20.59 11.53 12.03
N THR A 316 20.85 12.44 12.95
CA THR A 316 20.03 12.74 14.14
C THR A 316 18.90 13.73 13.88
N THR A 317 18.76 14.24 12.64
CA THR A 317 17.65 15.10 12.22
C THR A 317 17.66 15.19 10.69
N MET A 318 16.72 14.49 10.03
CA MET A 318 16.32 14.82 8.67
C MET A 318 15.61 16.19 8.74
N GLY A 319 16.09 17.20 7.99
CA GLY A 319 15.58 18.58 8.09
C GLY A 319 14.11 18.73 7.66
N ASN A 320 13.64 19.98 7.50
CA ASN A 320 12.26 20.25 7.07
C ASN A 320 12.10 20.09 5.54
N PHE A 321 11.08 19.36 5.09
CA PHE A 321 10.81 19.12 3.67
C PHE A 321 9.35 19.49 3.30
N PRO A 322 9.06 20.76 2.98
CA PRO A 322 7.69 21.23 2.76
C PRO A 322 7.00 20.67 1.50
N SER A 323 7.77 20.19 0.52
CA SER A 323 7.24 19.65 -0.75
C SER A 323 7.28 18.13 -0.83
N LEU A 324 7.67 17.43 0.25
CA LEU A 324 7.91 16.00 0.23
C LEU A 324 6.60 15.22 0.07
N LYS A 325 6.55 14.37 -0.96
CA LYS A 325 5.41 13.49 -1.28
C LYS A 325 5.71 12.02 -1.04
N ARG A 326 6.97 11.59 -1.21
CA ARG A 326 7.39 10.19 -0.99
C ARG A 326 8.70 10.15 -0.22
N LEU A 327 8.75 9.30 0.79
CA LEU A 327 9.93 9.05 1.61
C LEU A 327 10.11 7.55 1.83
N ASN A 328 11.19 6.97 1.29
CA ASN A 328 11.57 5.58 1.53
C ASN A 328 12.85 5.52 2.35
N LEU A 329 12.75 4.97 3.56
CA LEU A 329 13.87 4.80 4.49
C LEU A 329 14.05 3.33 4.92
N SER A 330 13.46 2.41 4.17
CA SER A 330 13.51 0.97 4.46
C SER A 330 14.95 0.46 4.59
N ASN A 331 15.22 -0.42 5.56
CA ASN A 331 16.55 -1.00 5.80
C ASN A 331 17.70 0.01 6.02
N THR A 332 17.38 1.20 6.53
CA THR A 332 18.34 2.24 6.90
C THR A 332 18.22 2.55 8.38
N LYS A 333 19.35 2.64 9.09
CA LYS A 333 19.34 2.88 10.54
C LYS A 333 19.14 4.37 10.77
N ILE A 334 17.99 4.78 11.32
CA ILE A 334 17.71 6.19 11.58
C ILE A 334 17.36 6.34 13.05
N SER A 335 17.98 7.32 13.71
CA SER A 335 17.77 7.60 15.13
C SER A 335 16.53 8.47 15.38
N THR A 336 16.14 9.30 14.41
CA THR A 336 14.96 10.16 14.47
C THR A 336 14.34 10.34 13.08
N TYR A 337 13.04 10.07 12.95
CA TYR A 337 12.31 10.28 11.70
C TYR A 337 12.10 11.78 11.42
N PRO A 338 12.06 12.22 10.15
CA PRO A 338 11.66 13.59 9.83
C PRO A 338 10.23 13.85 10.35
N GLU A 339 9.95 15.09 10.74
CA GLU A 339 8.57 15.54 10.95
C GLU A 339 7.83 15.54 9.61
N ILE A 340 7.23 14.41 9.27
CA ILE A 340 6.34 14.27 8.12
C ILE A 340 4.98 14.80 8.56
N GLN A 341 4.52 15.90 7.97
CA GLN A 341 3.23 16.53 8.33
C GLN A 341 1.98 15.72 7.95
N SER A 342 2.11 14.45 7.54
CA SER A 342 0.98 13.57 7.29
C SER A 342 1.24 12.15 7.78
N SER A 343 0.72 11.84 8.97
CA SER A 343 0.47 10.46 9.39
C SER A 343 -0.80 9.97 8.68
N GLU A 344 -0.78 8.79 8.07
CA GLU A 344 -2.00 8.14 7.57
C GLU A 344 -2.39 6.97 8.48
N ARG A 345 -3.70 6.74 8.62
CA ARG A 345 -4.31 5.81 9.57
C ARG A 345 -5.12 4.75 8.85
N LEU A 346 -4.80 3.49 9.09
CA LEU A 346 -5.58 2.36 8.59
C LEU A 346 -6.60 1.91 9.64
N LEU A 347 -7.86 1.81 9.24
CA LEU A 347 -8.91 1.18 10.02
C LEU A 347 -9.30 -0.16 9.39
N VAL A 348 -9.17 -1.22 10.19
CA VAL A 348 -9.52 -2.58 9.82
C VAL A 348 -10.89 -2.92 10.38
N ASN A 349 -11.87 -3.07 9.48
CA ASN A 349 -13.24 -3.47 9.80
C ASN A 349 -13.35 -4.99 9.64
N VAL A 350 -13.47 -5.73 10.74
CA VAL A 350 -13.40 -7.21 10.77
C VAL A 350 -14.77 -7.81 11.09
N GLU A 351 -15.34 -8.53 10.13
CA GLU A 351 -16.57 -9.28 10.32
C GLU A 351 -16.60 -10.62 9.57
N GLY A 352 -17.44 -11.54 10.04
CA GLY A 352 -17.78 -12.78 9.36
C GLY A 352 -18.50 -12.64 7.99
N CYS A 353 -18.86 -11.42 7.56
CA CYS A 353 -19.30 -11.08 6.21
C CYS A 353 -18.98 -9.59 5.92
N ALA A 354 -18.38 -9.29 4.76
CA ALA A 354 -17.89 -7.94 4.41
C ALA A 354 -19.02 -6.91 4.17
N SER A 355 -20.26 -7.36 3.94
CA SER A 355 -21.43 -6.51 3.68
C SER A 355 -21.97 -5.82 4.95
N HIS A 356 -21.75 -6.44 6.11
CA HIS A 356 -22.42 -6.11 7.36
C HIS A 356 -21.80 -4.91 8.11
N LEU A 357 -20.49 -4.66 7.98
CA LEU A 357 -19.83 -3.45 8.51
C LEU A 357 -19.93 -2.23 7.59
N HIS A 358 -20.73 -2.28 6.52
CA HIS A 358 -20.90 -1.14 5.62
C HIS A 358 -21.44 0.10 6.34
N ALA A 359 -22.32 -0.08 7.34
CA ALA A 359 -22.83 1.02 8.15
C ALA A 359 -21.74 1.70 9.00
N ILE A 360 -20.73 0.94 9.46
CA ILE A 360 -19.58 1.46 10.20
C ILE A 360 -18.73 2.33 9.27
N GLU A 361 -18.39 1.81 8.09
CA GLU A 361 -17.65 2.54 7.06
C GLU A 361 -18.37 3.83 6.64
N GLU A 362 -19.67 3.76 6.35
CA GLU A 362 -20.49 4.95 6.00
C GLU A 362 -20.50 5.97 7.17
N THR A 363 -20.64 5.50 8.41
CA THR A 363 -20.61 6.37 9.60
C THR A 363 -19.27 7.05 9.77
N ILE A 364 -18.15 6.36 9.56
CA ILE A 364 -16.81 6.95 9.63
C ILE A 364 -16.66 8.08 8.62
N HIS A 365 -17.05 7.85 7.37
CA HIS A 365 -16.99 8.87 6.33
C HIS A 365 -17.89 10.07 6.65
N ASP A 366 -19.04 9.82 7.29
CA ASP A 366 -19.97 10.88 7.69
C ASP A 366 -19.45 11.69 8.89
N THR A 367 -18.91 11.02 9.93
CA THR A 367 -18.53 11.68 11.19
C THR A 367 -17.13 12.27 11.16
N ILE A 368 -16.18 11.63 10.47
CA ILE A 368 -14.78 12.05 10.43
C ILE A 368 -14.55 12.97 9.23
N GLN A 369 -14.90 14.25 9.43
CA GLN A 369 -14.66 15.33 8.48
C GLN A 369 -13.47 16.18 8.93
N ASP A 370 -12.63 16.59 7.97
CA ASP A 370 -11.46 17.46 8.17
C ASP A 370 -10.40 16.92 9.15
N SER A 371 -10.11 15.62 9.07
CA SER A 371 -8.97 15.01 9.78
C SER A 371 -7.65 15.32 9.06
N ALA A 372 -6.60 15.63 9.82
CA ALA A 372 -5.23 15.73 9.27
C ALA A 372 -4.66 14.36 8.86
N GLU A 373 -5.23 13.27 9.41
CA GLU A 373 -4.96 11.88 9.02
C GLU A 373 -5.94 11.46 7.92
N LYS A 374 -5.41 10.90 6.84
CA LYS A 374 -6.22 10.13 5.89
C LYS A 374 -6.57 8.78 6.49
N ILE A 375 -7.86 8.45 6.50
CA ILE A 375 -8.38 7.18 7.00
C ILE A 375 -8.66 6.27 5.81
N VAL A 376 -8.02 5.10 5.81
CA VAL A 376 -8.31 4.02 4.87
C VAL A 376 -9.10 2.93 5.60
N THR A 377 -10.18 2.43 5.00
CA THR A 377 -10.98 1.33 5.54
C THR A 377 -10.72 0.06 4.72
N ILE A 378 -10.47 -1.05 5.41
CA ILE A 378 -10.47 -2.39 4.79
C ILE A 378 -11.60 -3.23 5.37
N ARG A 379 -12.32 -3.93 4.49
CA ARG A 379 -13.30 -4.96 4.82
C ARG A 379 -12.79 -6.28 4.25
N PRO A 380 -12.12 -7.13 5.06
CA PRO A 380 -11.56 -8.38 4.59
C PRO A 380 -12.63 -9.26 3.93
N LYS A 381 -12.33 -9.81 2.76
CA LYS A 381 -13.22 -10.63 1.94
C LYS A 381 -13.07 -12.13 2.23
N SER A 382 -12.01 -12.55 2.94
CA SER A 382 -11.72 -13.96 3.24
C SER A 382 -12.70 -14.64 4.22
N SER A 383 -13.71 -13.92 4.72
CA SER A 383 -14.82 -14.50 5.48
C SER A 383 -15.98 -15.00 4.61
N ALA A 384 -15.99 -14.74 3.30
CA ALA A 384 -17.06 -15.20 2.41
C ALA A 384 -17.05 -16.73 2.24
N LEU A 385 -18.24 -17.32 2.04
CA LEU A 385 -18.45 -18.70 1.57
C LEU A 385 -18.30 -19.84 2.59
N PHE A 386 -19.13 -19.90 3.65
CA PHE A 386 -19.01 -20.87 4.77
C PHE A 386 -17.61 -20.94 5.45
N LYS A 387 -16.63 -20.15 5.02
CA LYS A 387 -15.24 -20.14 5.49
C LYS A 387 -15.12 -19.74 6.96
N THR A 388 -16.13 -19.09 7.53
CA THR A 388 -16.23 -18.82 8.97
C THR A 388 -16.32 -20.08 9.83
N TYR A 389 -16.72 -21.22 9.25
CA TYR A 389 -16.79 -22.50 9.95
C TYR A 389 -15.40 -23.12 10.19
N ASP A 390 -14.37 -22.65 9.46
CA ASP A 390 -12.98 -23.14 9.50
C ASP A 390 -12.26 -22.81 10.82
N GLY A 391 -12.90 -22.03 11.70
CA GLY A 391 -12.38 -21.67 13.02
C GLY A 391 -11.66 -20.32 13.04
N ILE A 392 -11.52 -19.78 14.24
CA ILE A 392 -11.02 -18.42 14.50
C ILE A 392 -9.59 -18.25 13.97
N GLU A 393 -8.75 -19.28 14.14
CA GLU A 393 -7.34 -19.25 13.74
C GLU A 393 -7.19 -19.19 12.21
N ILE A 394 -7.87 -20.07 11.47
CA ILE A 394 -7.77 -20.12 10.00
C ILE A 394 -8.34 -18.85 9.37
N VAL A 395 -9.52 -18.41 9.82
CA VAL A 395 -10.13 -17.17 9.31
C VAL A 395 -9.25 -15.97 9.64
N GLY A 396 -8.69 -15.93 10.85
CA GLY A 396 -7.78 -14.88 11.28
C GLY A 396 -6.48 -14.83 10.46
N GLN A 397 -5.91 -15.97 10.09
CA GLN A 397 -4.72 -16.01 9.23
C GLN A 397 -4.99 -15.48 7.82
N ARG A 398 -6.13 -15.85 7.22
CA ARG A 398 -6.52 -15.33 5.90
C ARG A 398 -6.76 -13.82 5.92
N MET A 399 -7.46 -13.33 6.94
CA MET A 399 -7.70 -11.89 7.10
C MET A 399 -6.41 -11.12 7.43
N LEU A 400 -5.51 -11.71 8.22
CA LEU A 400 -4.20 -11.11 8.52
C LEU A 400 -3.41 -10.87 7.23
N LEU A 401 -3.41 -11.86 6.32
CA LEU A 401 -2.78 -11.72 5.00
C LEU A 401 -3.38 -10.56 4.22
N GLU A 402 -4.72 -10.46 4.14
CA GLU A 402 -5.38 -9.33 3.47
C GLU A 402 -5.00 -7.97 4.08
N VAL A 403 -4.94 -7.87 5.41
CA VAL A 403 -4.54 -6.64 6.10
C VAL A 403 -3.10 -6.27 5.75
N LEU A 404 -2.17 -7.22 5.80
CA LEU A 404 -0.77 -6.97 5.47
C LEU A 404 -0.58 -6.66 3.98
N HIS A 405 -1.33 -7.32 3.09
CA HIS A 405 -1.36 -7.01 1.66
C HIS A 405 -1.84 -5.57 1.42
N GLU A 406 -2.91 -5.15 2.09
CA GLU A 406 -3.42 -3.79 1.92
C GLU A 406 -2.46 -2.74 2.47
N VAL A 407 -1.84 -2.98 3.65
CA VAL A 407 -0.78 -2.11 4.18
C VAL A 407 0.35 -1.94 3.16
N GLN A 408 0.73 -3.03 2.52
CA GLN A 408 1.80 -3.01 1.51
C GLN A 408 1.38 -2.33 0.21
N ARG A 409 0.17 -2.60 -0.30
CA ARG A 409 -0.40 -1.98 -1.49
C ARG A 409 -0.49 -0.47 -1.33
N LEU A 410 -0.99 -0.01 -0.17
CA LEU A 410 -1.02 1.41 0.19
C LEU A 410 0.38 2.03 0.11
N LEU A 411 1.39 1.35 0.67
CA LEU A 411 2.76 1.86 0.64
C LEU A 411 3.38 1.87 -0.77
N GLN A 412 3.16 0.82 -1.56
CA GLN A 412 3.84 0.63 -2.85
C GLN A 412 3.16 1.38 -4.00
N ASP A 413 1.84 1.27 -4.09
CA ASP A 413 1.07 1.78 -5.22
C ASP A 413 0.64 3.23 -4.97
N ASP A 414 0.16 3.50 -3.75
CA ASP A 414 -0.38 4.82 -3.39
C ASP A 414 0.66 5.72 -2.70
N GLY A 415 1.82 5.18 -2.32
CA GLY A 415 2.87 5.91 -1.59
C GLY A 415 2.52 6.24 -0.13
N ILE A 416 1.55 5.52 0.43
CA ILE A 416 0.94 5.74 1.74
C ILE A 416 1.58 4.85 2.80
N ALA A 417 2.32 5.44 3.73
CA ALA A 417 2.83 4.72 4.89
C ALA A 417 1.76 4.67 6.00
N VAL A 418 1.27 3.47 6.31
CA VAL A 418 0.37 3.25 7.45
C VAL A 418 1.15 3.44 8.75
N SER A 419 0.80 4.49 9.49
CA SER A 419 1.45 4.84 10.77
C SER A 419 0.64 4.41 11.98
N LYS A 420 -0.67 4.27 11.81
CA LYS A 420 -1.63 3.94 12.87
C LYS A 420 -2.58 2.87 12.38
N ILE A 421 -2.98 1.96 13.27
CA ILE A 421 -3.95 0.91 12.96
C ILE A 421 -5.07 0.84 14.01
N SER A 422 -6.26 0.45 13.59
CA SER A 422 -7.41 0.25 14.48
C SER A 422 -8.26 -0.92 14.01
N PHE A 423 -8.94 -1.59 14.94
CA PHE A 423 -9.75 -2.77 14.67
C PHE A 423 -11.17 -2.56 15.17
N VAL A 424 -12.15 -2.88 14.32
CA VAL A 424 -13.58 -2.92 14.69
C VAL A 424 -14.09 -4.32 14.41
N GLY A 425 -14.44 -5.04 15.48
CA GLY A 425 -15.00 -6.38 15.39
C GLY A 425 -16.48 -6.41 15.71
N TYR A 426 -17.28 -7.12 14.92
CA TYR A 426 -18.66 -7.46 15.27
C TYR A 426 -18.84 -8.96 15.41
N SER A 427 -19.53 -9.39 16.48
CA SER A 427 -19.79 -10.81 16.74
C SER A 427 -18.49 -11.63 16.75
N LEU A 428 -18.41 -12.71 15.96
CA LEU A 428 -17.20 -13.52 15.77
C LEU A 428 -15.98 -12.68 15.32
N GLY A 429 -16.20 -11.58 14.58
CA GLY A 429 -15.14 -10.69 14.09
C GLY A 429 -14.30 -10.06 15.21
N GLY A 430 -14.85 -9.88 16.42
CA GLY A 430 -14.08 -9.42 17.58
C GLY A 430 -13.07 -10.46 18.07
N LEU A 431 -13.39 -11.75 17.98
CA LEU A 431 -12.48 -12.84 18.33
C LEU A 431 -11.41 -13.04 17.26
N ILE A 432 -11.79 -12.95 15.99
CA ILE A 432 -10.86 -12.98 14.85
C ILE A 432 -9.90 -11.79 14.92
N SER A 433 -10.38 -10.61 15.28
CA SER A 433 -9.53 -9.43 15.50
C SER A 433 -8.51 -9.65 16.61
N ARG A 434 -8.90 -10.24 17.75
CA ARG A 434 -7.98 -10.59 18.83
C ARG A 434 -6.91 -11.58 18.38
N TYR A 435 -7.26 -12.54 17.54
CA TYR A 435 -6.30 -13.45 16.93
C TYR A 435 -5.27 -12.67 16.08
N MET A 436 -5.74 -11.86 15.12
CA MET A 436 -4.86 -11.06 14.26
C MET A 436 -3.96 -10.12 15.05
N ILE A 437 -4.50 -9.46 16.08
CA ILE A 437 -3.75 -8.57 16.97
C ILE A 437 -2.57 -9.30 17.61
N GLY A 438 -2.77 -10.52 18.12
CA GLY A 438 -1.68 -11.29 18.70
C GLY A 438 -0.66 -11.77 17.67
N GLU A 439 -1.08 -12.11 16.44
CA GLU A 439 -0.14 -12.42 15.37
C GLU A 439 0.66 -11.19 14.95
N LEU A 440 0.04 -10.02 14.81
CA LEU A 440 0.74 -8.77 14.51
C LEU A 440 1.78 -8.40 15.58
N GLU A 441 1.46 -8.64 16.86
CA GLU A 441 2.43 -8.49 17.95
C GLU A 441 3.61 -9.45 17.80
N LYS A 442 3.38 -10.74 17.54
CA LYS A 442 4.46 -11.73 17.29
C LYS A 442 5.36 -11.35 16.11
N LEU A 443 4.78 -10.71 15.09
CA LEU A 443 5.50 -10.28 13.90
C LEU A 443 6.33 -9.00 14.14
N GLY A 444 6.14 -8.30 15.26
CA GLY A 444 6.77 -7.00 15.55
C GLY A 444 6.14 -5.84 14.78
N PHE A 445 4.93 -6.03 14.24
CA PHE A 445 4.26 -5.02 13.42
C PHE A 445 3.96 -3.74 14.20
N PHE A 446 3.57 -3.89 15.47
CA PHE A 446 3.24 -2.75 16.36
C PHE A 446 4.47 -1.95 16.82
N ASP A 447 5.69 -2.34 16.42
CA ASP A 447 6.90 -1.55 16.68
C ASP A 447 7.06 -0.39 15.69
N THR A 448 6.39 -0.47 14.54
CA THR A 448 6.40 0.58 13.51
C THR A 448 5.03 1.21 13.28
N VAL A 449 3.95 0.47 13.54
CA VAL A 449 2.57 0.93 13.39
C VAL A 449 1.88 1.03 14.74
N GLU A 450 1.40 2.22 15.09
CA GLU A 450 0.81 2.47 16.40
C GLU A 450 -0.64 1.95 16.50
N PRO A 451 -0.96 0.98 17.39
CA PRO A 451 -2.33 0.54 17.60
C PRO A 451 -3.14 1.57 18.39
N GLN A 452 -4.22 2.07 17.79
CA GLN A 452 -5.03 3.16 18.38
C GLN A 452 -6.28 2.61 19.08
N TYR A 453 -7.28 2.14 18.33
CA TYR A 453 -8.58 1.73 18.89
C TYR A 453 -8.91 0.28 18.56
N PHE A 454 -9.37 -0.46 19.57
CA PHE A 454 -10.00 -1.77 19.42
C PHE A 454 -11.46 -1.68 19.88
N THR A 455 -12.41 -1.75 18.94
CA THR A 455 -13.85 -1.72 19.25
C THR A 455 -14.49 -3.07 19.00
N THR A 456 -15.36 -3.51 19.89
CA THR A 456 -16.21 -4.68 19.67
C THR A 456 -17.69 -4.40 19.86
N PHE A 457 -18.50 -4.89 18.92
CA PHE A 457 -19.96 -4.87 18.97
C PHE A 457 -20.48 -6.30 19.11
N ALA A 458 -21.20 -6.58 20.20
CA ALA A 458 -21.82 -7.88 20.44
C ALA A 458 -20.85 -9.07 20.23
N SER A 459 -19.59 -8.95 20.64
CA SER A 459 -18.59 -10.02 20.48
C SER A 459 -18.56 -10.97 21.69
N PRO A 460 -18.60 -12.31 21.50
CA PRO A 460 -18.68 -13.26 22.60
C PRO A 460 -17.29 -13.51 23.21
N HIS A 461 -16.74 -12.54 23.95
CA HIS A 461 -15.38 -12.60 24.49
C HIS A 461 -15.12 -13.79 25.44
N LEU A 462 -16.15 -14.25 26.16
CA LEU A 462 -16.13 -15.42 27.05
C LEU A 462 -16.71 -16.68 26.36
N GLY A 463 -16.85 -16.65 25.04
CA GLY A 463 -17.58 -17.65 24.28
C GLY A 463 -19.10 -17.60 24.50
N VAL A 464 -19.78 -18.62 24.00
CA VAL A 464 -21.24 -18.78 24.09
C VAL A 464 -21.58 -19.88 25.08
N PHE A 465 -22.54 -19.61 25.97
CA PHE A 465 -23.17 -20.61 26.82
C PHE A 465 -24.55 -20.14 27.28
N PHE A 466 -25.54 -21.03 27.22
CA PHE A 466 -26.88 -20.77 27.72
C PHE A 466 -27.08 -21.44 29.08
N PHE A 467 -27.21 -20.64 30.14
CA PHE A 467 -27.31 -21.12 31.52
C PHE A 467 -28.71 -21.62 31.92
N LYS A 468 -29.75 -21.41 31.10
CA LYS A 468 -31.11 -21.84 31.40
C LYS A 468 -31.31 -23.34 31.06
N PRO A 469 -31.89 -24.16 31.97
CA PRO A 469 -32.01 -25.61 31.77
C PRO A 469 -32.70 -26.05 30.47
N TRP A 470 -33.74 -25.32 30.03
CA TRP A 470 -34.48 -25.62 28.80
C TRP A 470 -33.69 -25.35 27.50
N PHE A 471 -32.50 -24.75 27.58
CA PHE A 471 -31.62 -24.49 26.43
C PHE A 471 -30.44 -25.47 26.32
N SER A 472 -30.45 -26.56 27.09
CA SER A 472 -29.42 -27.62 27.01
C SER A 472 -29.25 -28.18 25.59
N LEU A 473 -30.35 -28.33 24.84
CA LEU A 473 -30.30 -28.78 23.45
C LEU A 473 -29.58 -27.76 22.54
N LEU A 474 -29.72 -26.45 22.78
CA LEU A 474 -29.02 -25.42 22.01
C LEU A 474 -27.52 -25.40 22.32
N ASN A 475 -27.13 -25.65 23.58
CA ASN A 475 -25.73 -25.82 23.96
C ASN A 475 -25.08 -27.04 23.29
N PHE A 476 -25.86 -28.10 23.05
CA PHE A 476 -25.41 -29.29 22.34
C PHE A 476 -25.31 -29.03 20.83
N LEU A 477 -26.39 -28.52 20.22
CA LEU A 477 -26.48 -28.25 18.79
C LEU A 477 -25.46 -27.19 18.34
N GLY A 478 -25.35 -26.08 19.06
CA GLY A 478 -24.42 -24.99 18.74
C GLY A 478 -22.95 -25.42 18.74
N SER A 479 -22.57 -26.35 19.62
CA SER A 479 -21.20 -26.88 19.66
C SER A 479 -20.91 -27.97 18.61
N SER A 480 -21.93 -28.48 17.93
CA SER A 480 -21.81 -29.68 17.08
C SER A 480 -22.14 -29.42 15.60
N ILE A 481 -22.91 -28.37 15.28
CA ILE A 481 -23.45 -28.11 13.93
C ILE A 481 -22.80 -26.89 13.25
N LEU A 482 -22.03 -26.09 13.99
CA LEU A 482 -21.33 -24.91 13.48
C LEU A 482 -19.84 -25.19 13.21
N GLY A 483 -19.49 -26.37 12.68
CA GLY A 483 -18.09 -26.70 12.33
C GLY A 483 -17.09 -26.59 13.50
N LEU A 484 -15.86 -26.13 13.20
CA LEU A 484 -14.83 -25.90 14.22
C LEU A 484 -15.16 -24.68 15.09
N VAL A 485 -15.66 -23.59 14.49
CA VAL A 485 -15.99 -22.36 15.22
C VAL A 485 -17.04 -22.58 16.31
N GLY A 486 -18.02 -23.48 16.09
CA GLY A 486 -18.96 -23.90 17.13
C GLY A 486 -18.29 -24.55 18.33
N LYS A 487 -17.29 -25.40 18.10
CA LYS A 487 -16.52 -26.02 19.19
C LYS A 487 -15.70 -24.97 19.93
N GLU A 488 -15.07 -24.05 19.21
CA GLU A 488 -14.26 -22.96 19.78
C GLU A 488 -15.10 -21.97 20.61
N LEU A 489 -16.24 -21.51 20.08
CA LEU A 489 -17.16 -20.60 20.77
C LEU A 489 -17.71 -21.21 22.07
N PHE A 490 -17.96 -22.52 22.10
CA PHE A 490 -18.40 -23.22 23.30
C PHE A 490 -17.25 -23.68 24.21
N ILE A 491 -15.99 -23.44 23.83
CA ILE A 491 -14.76 -23.86 24.52
C ILE A 491 -14.70 -25.40 24.66
N LYS A 492 -15.08 -26.11 23.60
CA LYS A 492 -15.00 -27.58 23.46
C LYS A 492 -13.93 -28.04 22.48
N ASP A 493 -13.23 -27.11 21.84
CA ASP A 493 -12.08 -27.39 21.00
C ASP A 493 -10.88 -27.86 21.85
N GLN A 494 -10.00 -28.67 21.24
CA GLN A 494 -8.81 -29.19 21.92
C GLN A 494 -7.77 -28.10 22.18
N GLY A 495 -7.63 -27.15 21.24
CA GLY A 495 -6.64 -26.06 21.30
C GLY A 495 -7.04 -24.91 22.23
N LYS A 496 -8.24 -24.95 22.81
CA LYS A 496 -8.84 -23.93 23.69
C LYS A 496 -8.55 -22.51 23.22
N ILE A 497 -8.78 -22.22 21.93
CA ILE A 497 -8.35 -20.96 21.29
C ILE A 497 -8.82 -19.72 22.08
N LEU A 498 -10.04 -19.71 22.61
CA LEU A 498 -10.53 -18.56 23.39
C LEU A 498 -9.72 -18.26 24.65
N VAL A 499 -9.18 -19.30 25.29
CA VAL A 499 -8.25 -19.15 26.42
C VAL A 499 -6.92 -18.58 25.93
N ARG A 500 -6.36 -19.14 24.84
CA ARG A 500 -5.12 -18.64 24.22
C ARG A 500 -5.22 -17.16 23.83
N LEU A 501 -6.36 -16.71 23.29
CA LEU A 501 -6.60 -15.32 22.92
C LEU A 501 -6.65 -14.35 24.11
N SER A 502 -6.66 -14.85 25.34
CA SER A 502 -6.61 -14.03 26.57
C SER A 502 -5.22 -13.99 27.21
N GLU A 503 -4.22 -14.64 26.61
CA GLU A 503 -2.89 -14.86 27.20
C GLU A 503 -1.76 -14.53 26.22
N GLY A 504 -0.54 -14.39 26.75
CA GLY A 504 0.68 -14.25 25.95
C GLY A 504 0.65 -13.07 24.97
N GLU A 505 1.09 -13.29 23.75
CA GLU A 505 1.18 -12.24 22.71
C GLU A 505 -0.18 -11.70 22.27
N TYR A 506 -1.25 -12.50 22.37
CA TYR A 506 -2.60 -12.00 22.09
C TYR A 506 -3.07 -10.99 23.14
N PHE A 507 -2.73 -11.24 24.41
CA PHE A 507 -2.97 -10.28 25.49
C PHE A 507 -2.10 -9.03 25.32
N LYS A 508 -0.79 -9.19 25.11
CA LYS A 508 0.16 -8.07 24.95
C LYS A 508 -0.21 -7.18 23.76
N GLY A 509 -0.48 -7.78 22.59
CA GLY A 509 -0.91 -7.02 21.42
C GLY A 509 -2.18 -6.21 21.69
N LEU A 510 -3.13 -6.80 22.43
CA LEU A 510 -4.36 -6.12 22.82
C LEU A 510 -4.12 -4.99 23.84
N GLU A 511 -3.16 -5.16 24.74
CA GLU A 511 -2.71 -4.15 25.72
C GLU A 511 -2.15 -2.89 25.05
N ARG A 512 -1.44 -3.03 23.93
CA ARG A 512 -0.81 -1.90 23.21
C ARG A 512 -1.81 -0.88 22.65
N PHE A 513 -3.06 -1.26 22.42
CA PHE A 513 -4.09 -0.33 21.94
C PHE A 513 -4.30 0.81 22.94
N GLN A 514 -4.28 2.06 22.46
CA GLN A 514 -4.55 3.21 23.32
C GLN A 514 -5.91 3.11 24.01
N LYS A 515 -6.96 2.72 23.27
CA LYS A 515 -8.31 2.56 23.80
C LYS A 515 -9.00 1.31 23.29
N ARG A 516 -9.76 0.69 24.20
CA ARG A 516 -10.60 -0.48 23.92
C ARG A 516 -12.05 -0.16 24.26
N TYR A 517 -12.97 -0.42 23.34
CA TYR A 517 -14.40 -0.13 23.47
C TYR A 517 -15.24 -1.39 23.32
N ILE A 518 -16.23 -1.55 24.18
CA ILE A 518 -17.21 -2.64 24.15
C ILE A 518 -18.60 -2.05 24.04
N PHE A 519 -19.38 -2.54 23.09
CA PHE A 519 -20.81 -2.28 22.97
C PHE A 519 -21.56 -3.60 23.15
N ALA A 520 -22.19 -3.75 24.31
CA ALA A 520 -22.95 -4.94 24.68
C ALA A 520 -24.43 -4.59 24.76
N ASN A 521 -25.25 -5.27 23.95
CA ASN A 521 -26.68 -5.06 24.00
C ASN A 521 -27.28 -5.76 25.22
N ILE A 522 -28.06 -5.03 26.02
CA ILE A 522 -28.55 -5.52 27.31
C ILE A 522 -29.70 -6.52 27.18
N ARG A 523 -30.39 -6.54 26.03
CA ARG A 523 -31.62 -7.32 25.85
C ARG A 523 -31.87 -7.70 24.41
N HIS A 524 -32.42 -8.90 24.20
CA HIS A 524 -32.78 -9.47 22.89
C HIS A 524 -31.61 -9.79 21.96
N ASP A 525 -30.36 -9.59 22.38
CA ASP A 525 -29.22 -10.28 21.76
C ASP A 525 -29.13 -11.69 22.34
N ARG A 526 -29.45 -12.68 21.50
CA ARG A 526 -29.56 -14.08 21.90
C ARG A 526 -28.42 -14.93 21.38
N SER A 527 -27.73 -14.44 20.35
CA SER A 527 -26.51 -15.06 19.83
C SER A 527 -25.35 -14.76 20.78
N VAL A 528 -25.29 -13.53 21.28
CA VAL A 528 -24.24 -13.07 22.19
C VAL A 528 -24.85 -12.41 23.41
N ASN A 529 -25.01 -13.18 24.48
CA ASN A 529 -25.57 -12.69 25.73
C ASN A 529 -24.73 -11.55 26.33
N PHE A 530 -25.39 -10.63 27.03
CA PHE A 530 -24.77 -9.46 27.66
C PHE A 530 -23.50 -9.78 28.46
N TYR A 531 -23.49 -10.84 29.28
CA TYR A 531 -22.35 -11.16 30.16
C TYR A 531 -21.03 -11.40 29.38
N THR A 532 -21.12 -12.06 28.22
CA THR A 532 -19.95 -12.40 27.42
C THR A 532 -19.49 -11.21 26.58
N ALA A 533 -20.42 -10.40 26.06
CA ALA A 533 -20.08 -9.17 25.35
C ALA A 533 -19.51 -8.09 26.28
N PHE A 534 -20.05 -7.96 27.49
CA PHE A 534 -19.69 -6.92 28.46
C PHE A 534 -18.52 -7.30 29.38
N LEU A 535 -17.96 -8.52 29.26
CA LEU A 535 -16.90 -9.04 30.14
C LEU A 535 -17.29 -8.94 31.63
N THR A 536 -18.38 -9.61 32.00
CA THR A 536 -18.84 -9.71 33.39
C THR A 536 -19.34 -11.13 33.70
N ASN A 537 -19.30 -11.50 34.97
CA ASN A 537 -19.88 -12.75 35.46
C ASN A 537 -21.37 -12.60 35.86
N LYS A 538 -21.98 -11.43 35.71
CA LYS A 538 -23.38 -11.16 36.10
C LYS A 538 -24.21 -10.69 34.92
N ASN A 539 -25.50 -11.01 34.91
CA ASN A 539 -26.44 -10.51 33.91
C ASN A 539 -27.74 -10.01 34.57
N PRO A 540 -27.80 -8.72 34.96
CA PRO A 540 -28.97 -8.18 35.64
C PRO A 540 -30.23 -8.14 34.75
N PHE A 541 -30.05 -8.17 33.44
CA PHE A 541 -31.12 -7.96 32.46
C PHE A 541 -31.92 -9.22 32.09
N ASP A 542 -31.57 -10.40 32.62
CA ASP A 542 -32.18 -11.68 32.20
C ASP A 542 -33.28 -12.20 33.15
N LYS A 543 -33.06 -12.21 34.48
CA LYS A 543 -34.02 -12.74 35.46
C LYS A 543 -35.10 -11.75 35.88
N HIS A 544 -34.76 -10.47 36.00
CA HIS A 544 -35.60 -9.46 36.67
C HIS A 544 -36.04 -8.30 35.78
N TRP A 545 -36.12 -8.51 34.46
CA TRP A 545 -36.38 -7.44 33.49
C TRP A 545 -37.57 -6.53 33.85
N ASP A 546 -38.72 -7.12 34.21
CA ASP A 546 -39.94 -6.35 34.50
C ASP A 546 -39.83 -5.49 35.78
N GLN A 547 -38.88 -5.85 36.65
CA GLN A 547 -38.57 -5.17 37.90
C GLN A 547 -37.46 -4.12 37.74
N LEU A 548 -36.81 -4.01 36.58
CA LEU A 548 -35.78 -3.00 36.38
C LEU A 548 -36.39 -1.63 36.03
N ASP A 549 -35.92 -0.58 36.70
CA ASP A 549 -36.13 0.81 36.32
C ASP A 549 -34.85 1.34 35.65
N LEU A 550 -34.73 1.10 34.35
CA LEU A 550 -33.56 1.50 33.57
C LEU A 550 -33.61 3.00 33.24
N LYS A 551 -32.53 3.70 33.59
CA LYS A 551 -32.31 5.10 33.24
C LYS A 551 -31.35 5.20 32.05
N PHE A 552 -31.64 6.12 31.15
CA PHE A 552 -30.84 6.42 29.95
C PHE A 552 -30.43 7.90 29.89
N GLU A 553 -30.87 8.68 30.87
CA GLU A 553 -30.57 10.10 31.00
C GLU A 553 -29.29 10.29 31.81
N PHE A 554 -28.54 11.33 31.47
CA PHE A 554 -27.30 11.71 32.12
C PHE A 554 -27.38 13.21 32.44
N ASP A 555 -26.78 13.62 33.56
CA ASP A 555 -27.01 14.92 34.21
C ASP A 555 -26.75 16.17 33.33
N GLU A 556 -26.02 16.04 32.21
CA GLU A 556 -25.62 17.19 31.36
C GLU A 556 -26.23 17.23 29.95
N ASP A 557 -27.24 16.40 29.63
CA ASP A 557 -27.73 16.15 28.26
C ASP A 557 -26.60 15.84 27.26
N LEU A 558 -25.77 14.90 27.69
CA LEU A 558 -24.45 14.59 27.12
C LEU A 558 -24.52 13.90 25.76
N LEU A 559 -25.57 13.12 25.53
CA LEU A 559 -25.71 12.32 24.31
C LEU A 559 -26.30 13.16 23.18
N SER A 560 -25.59 13.19 22.06
CA SER A 560 -26.07 13.82 20.82
C SER A 560 -27.44 13.26 20.43
N THR A 561 -28.30 14.15 19.94
CA THR A 561 -29.56 13.75 19.32
C THR A 561 -29.34 13.64 17.81
N TYR A 562 -29.68 12.49 17.24
CA TYR A 562 -29.54 12.23 15.82
C TYR A 562 -30.89 12.29 15.13
N THR A 563 -31.00 13.02 14.03
CA THR A 563 -32.22 13.00 13.21
C THR A 563 -32.09 11.92 12.14
N VAL A 564 -32.65 10.74 12.41
CA VAL A 564 -32.64 9.61 11.48
C VAL A 564 -34.01 9.51 10.81
N ARG A 565 -34.07 9.80 9.51
CA ARG A 565 -35.33 9.77 8.71
C ARG A 565 -36.42 10.67 9.30
N GLY A 566 -36.05 11.88 9.75
CA GLY A 566 -36.97 12.86 10.34
C GLY A 566 -37.43 12.54 11.76
N ILE A 567 -36.81 11.53 12.41
CA ILE A 567 -37.06 11.16 13.80
C ILE A 567 -35.81 11.50 14.60
N ASP A 568 -35.97 12.37 15.59
CA ASP A 568 -34.92 12.69 16.55
C ASP A 568 -34.80 11.54 17.55
N VAL A 569 -33.61 10.96 17.64
CA VAL A 569 -33.32 9.80 18.48
C VAL A 569 -31.98 9.98 19.20
N LYS A 570 -31.97 9.69 20.49
CA LYS A 570 -30.75 9.58 21.29
C LYS A 570 -30.31 8.11 21.37
N PRO A 571 -29.00 7.82 21.42
CA PRO A 571 -28.51 6.47 21.64
C PRO A 571 -28.95 6.02 23.05
N LYS A 572 -29.52 4.81 23.16
CA LYS A 572 -30.00 4.29 24.45
C LYS A 572 -28.88 3.57 25.19
N ILE A 573 -28.03 4.33 25.86
CA ILE A 573 -26.97 3.81 26.73
C ILE A 573 -27.50 3.78 28.16
N VAL A 574 -27.36 2.64 28.85
CA VAL A 574 -27.84 2.49 30.22
C VAL A 574 -26.93 3.26 31.17
N ASN A 575 -27.52 4.11 31.99
CA ASN A 575 -26.86 4.72 33.14
C ASN A 575 -26.91 3.72 34.30
N LEU A 576 -25.81 2.98 34.52
CA LEU A 576 -25.74 1.91 35.52
C LEU A 576 -25.85 2.42 36.97
N GLU A 577 -25.46 3.66 37.23
CA GLU A 577 -25.44 4.29 38.55
C GLU A 577 -26.86 4.67 39.02
N THR A 578 -27.68 5.17 38.11
CA THR A 578 -29.04 5.63 38.44
C THR A 578 -30.12 4.59 38.16
N SER A 579 -29.78 3.49 37.49
CA SER A 579 -30.69 2.37 37.25
C SER A 579 -30.84 1.51 38.50
N THR A 580 -32.08 1.20 38.88
CA THR A 580 -32.41 0.48 40.13
C THR A 580 -33.51 -0.57 39.90
N PHE A 581 -33.92 -1.25 40.96
CA PHE A 581 -35.13 -2.09 40.93
C PHE A 581 -36.37 -1.30 41.36
N ARG A 582 -37.48 -1.51 40.65
CA ARG A 582 -38.82 -1.02 40.99
C ARG A 582 -39.28 -1.60 42.33
N GLU A 583 -40.10 -0.83 43.05
CA GLU A 583 -40.69 -1.25 44.32
C GLU A 583 -41.57 -2.50 44.18
N LYS A 584 -41.71 -3.27 45.27
CA LYS A 584 -42.34 -4.60 45.31
C LYS A 584 -43.81 -4.63 44.83
N ASP A 585 -44.51 -3.50 44.82
CA ASP A 585 -45.92 -3.41 44.43
C ASP A 585 -46.14 -3.07 42.95
N TYR A 586 -45.08 -3.03 42.14
CA TYR A 586 -45.18 -2.79 40.70
C TYR A 586 -45.96 -3.91 39.98
N LYS A 587 -47.16 -3.58 39.48
CA LYS A 587 -47.95 -4.46 38.62
C LYS A 587 -47.55 -4.23 37.16
N PRO A 588 -46.97 -5.21 36.45
CA PRO A 588 -46.63 -5.04 35.05
C PRO A 588 -47.90 -4.72 34.24
N PRO A 589 -47.81 -3.85 33.23
CA PRO A 589 -48.94 -3.51 32.37
C PRO A 589 -49.54 -4.79 31.76
N LYS A 590 -50.87 -4.92 31.83
CA LYS A 590 -51.60 -6.05 31.26
C LYS A 590 -51.37 -6.08 29.76
N THR A 591 -50.87 -7.20 29.25
CA THR A 591 -50.64 -7.41 27.81
C THR A 591 -51.98 -7.30 27.06
N SER A 592 -52.05 -6.38 26.09
CA SER A 592 -53.25 -6.16 25.27
C SER A 592 -53.65 -7.44 24.51
N TRP A 593 -54.97 -7.67 24.37
CA TRP A 593 -55.54 -8.76 23.58
C TRP A 593 -55.12 -8.69 22.09
N THR A 594 -54.81 -7.49 21.57
CA THR A 594 -54.31 -7.30 20.19
C THR A 594 -52.88 -7.82 19.98
N SER A 595 -52.04 -7.86 21.03
CA SER A 595 -50.72 -8.50 20.97
C SER A 595 -50.86 -10.01 20.81
N ARG A 596 -51.94 -10.61 21.32
CA ARG A 596 -52.21 -12.05 21.20
C ARG A 596 -52.51 -12.50 19.77
N PHE A 597 -53.14 -11.65 18.96
CA PHE A 597 -53.40 -11.93 17.54
C PHE A 597 -52.16 -11.77 16.64
N LYS A 598 -51.14 -10.99 17.04
CA LYS A 598 -49.83 -10.99 16.36
C LYS A 598 -49.14 -12.36 16.44
N TYR A 599 -49.44 -13.17 17.46
CA TYR A 599 -48.92 -14.55 17.54
C TYR A 599 -49.57 -15.51 16.57
N ALA A 600 -50.81 -15.29 16.12
CA ALA A 600 -51.42 -16.20 15.15
C ALA A 600 -50.61 -16.21 13.84
N GLY A 601 -50.17 -15.04 13.37
CA GLY A 601 -49.29 -14.93 12.21
C GLY A 601 -47.89 -15.54 12.42
N VAL A 602 -47.28 -15.30 13.59
CA VAL A 602 -45.98 -15.92 13.95
C VAL A 602 -46.09 -17.43 14.10
N LEU A 603 -47.19 -17.93 14.66
CA LEU A 603 -47.45 -19.35 14.91
C LEU A 603 -47.73 -20.09 13.59
N VAL A 604 -48.40 -19.44 12.62
CA VAL A 604 -48.50 -19.92 11.23
C VAL A 604 -47.10 -19.96 10.56
N LEU A 605 -46.29 -18.92 10.71
CA LEU A 605 -44.90 -18.90 10.22
C LEU A 605 -44.07 -20.04 10.83
N VAL A 606 -44.20 -20.26 12.14
CA VAL A 606 -43.53 -21.32 12.91
C VAL A 606 -44.02 -22.71 12.51
N CYS A 607 -45.31 -22.91 12.24
CA CYS A 607 -45.86 -24.22 11.91
C CYS A 607 -45.72 -24.62 10.44
N PHE A 608 -45.59 -23.66 9.52
CA PHE A 608 -45.54 -23.96 8.07
C PHE A 608 -44.18 -23.65 7.43
N ILE A 609 -43.48 -22.61 7.87
CA ILE A 609 -42.19 -22.21 7.26
C ILE A 609 -41.04 -22.92 7.96
N LEU A 610 -41.00 -22.95 9.30
CA LEU A 610 -39.89 -23.59 10.03
C LEU A 610 -39.72 -25.08 9.74
N PRO A 611 -40.76 -25.93 9.58
CA PRO A 611 -40.54 -27.35 9.27
C PRO A 611 -39.93 -27.60 7.89
N ILE A 612 -40.05 -26.64 6.97
CA ILE A 612 -39.43 -26.69 5.63
C ILE A 612 -38.03 -26.06 5.68
N TRP A 613 -37.88 -24.94 6.40
CA TRP A 613 -36.64 -24.18 6.47
C TRP A 613 -35.59 -24.77 7.41
N ILE A 614 -36.00 -25.36 8.55
CA ILE A 614 -35.08 -25.98 9.51
C ILE A 614 -34.29 -27.10 8.82
N PRO A 615 -34.91 -28.08 8.13
CA PRO A 615 -34.14 -29.07 7.38
C PRO A 615 -33.19 -28.44 6.38
N LEU A 616 -33.61 -27.40 5.65
CA LEU A 616 -32.79 -26.73 4.65
C LEU A 616 -31.55 -26.06 5.27
N ILE A 617 -31.72 -25.32 6.38
CA ILE A 617 -30.61 -24.69 7.13
C ILE A 617 -29.68 -25.75 7.71
N PHE A 618 -30.23 -26.82 8.28
CA PHE A 618 -29.42 -27.92 8.84
C PHE A 618 -28.64 -28.64 7.74
N THR A 619 -29.25 -28.88 6.56
CA THR A 619 -28.55 -29.45 5.40
C THR A 619 -27.42 -28.53 4.94
N ALA A 620 -27.68 -27.23 4.77
CA ALA A 620 -26.65 -26.26 4.39
C ALA A 620 -25.50 -26.17 5.41
N SER A 621 -25.83 -26.07 6.71
CA SER A 621 -24.84 -26.03 7.79
C SER A 621 -24.05 -27.34 7.92
N THR A 622 -24.67 -28.48 7.63
CA THR A 622 -24.00 -29.79 7.60
C THR A 622 -23.03 -29.86 6.42
N ILE A 623 -23.44 -29.42 5.23
CA ILE A 623 -22.57 -29.33 4.05
C ILE A 623 -21.38 -28.40 4.35
N GLY A 624 -21.63 -27.19 4.86
CA GLY A 624 -20.57 -26.25 5.25
C GLY A 624 -19.62 -26.83 6.30
N SER A 625 -20.15 -27.55 7.30
CA SER A 625 -19.32 -28.22 8.31
C SER A 625 -18.46 -29.35 7.75
N ILE A 626 -18.97 -30.13 6.78
CA ILE A 626 -18.21 -31.19 6.10
C ILE A 626 -17.12 -30.57 5.24
N THR A 627 -17.44 -29.56 4.44
CA THR A 627 -16.46 -28.84 3.61
C THR A 627 -15.35 -28.25 4.48
N SER A 628 -15.73 -27.56 5.56
CA SER A 628 -14.80 -27.00 6.54
C SER A 628 -13.94 -28.07 7.21
N TYR A 629 -14.49 -29.24 7.54
CA TYR A 629 -13.70 -30.35 8.09
C TYR A 629 -12.57 -30.79 7.17
N PHE A 630 -12.81 -30.85 5.85
CA PHE A 630 -11.75 -31.15 4.89
C PHE A 630 -10.74 -30.01 4.78
N ILE A 631 -11.20 -28.77 4.66
CA ILE A 631 -10.34 -27.57 4.59
C ILE A 631 -9.41 -27.50 5.79
N VAL A 632 -9.94 -27.56 7.01
CA VAL A 632 -9.16 -27.52 8.27
C VAL A 632 -8.10 -28.62 8.29
N ARG A 633 -8.40 -29.81 7.76
CA ARG A 633 -7.47 -30.94 7.77
C ARG A 633 -6.37 -30.83 6.73
N THR A 634 -6.62 -30.14 5.62
CA THR A 634 -5.64 -29.92 4.55
C THR A 634 -4.92 -28.59 4.64
N TYR A 635 -5.40 -27.67 5.48
CA TYR A 635 -4.87 -26.32 5.60
C TYR A 635 -3.45 -26.33 6.17
N LYS A 636 -2.53 -25.76 5.40
CA LYS A 636 -1.18 -25.44 5.85
C LYS A 636 -1.19 -23.95 6.17
N GLY A 637 -0.95 -23.60 7.42
CA GLY A 637 -0.85 -22.20 7.84
C GLY A 637 0.23 -21.45 7.04
N PRO A 638 0.13 -20.12 6.95
CA PRO A 638 1.11 -19.29 6.27
C PRO A 638 2.49 -19.40 6.94
N ASP A 639 3.56 -19.25 6.15
CA ASP A 639 4.93 -19.23 6.67
C ASP A 639 5.14 -17.96 7.51
N ILE A 640 5.44 -18.15 8.80
CA ILE A 640 5.64 -17.07 9.77
C ILE A 640 6.83 -16.18 9.39
N ASP A 641 7.90 -16.74 8.82
CA ASP A 641 9.05 -15.94 8.40
C ASP A 641 8.69 -15.07 7.20
N ALA A 642 7.92 -15.62 6.26
CA ALA A 642 7.42 -14.87 5.11
C ALA A 642 6.41 -13.78 5.53
N LEU A 643 5.51 -14.07 6.47
CA LEU A 643 4.62 -13.07 7.08
C LEU A 643 5.42 -11.96 7.79
N ARG A 644 6.50 -12.31 8.47
CA ARG A 644 7.37 -11.36 9.15
C ARG A 644 8.10 -10.47 8.14
N GLU A 645 8.53 -11.02 7.00
CA GLU A 645 9.10 -10.21 5.92
C GLU A 645 8.08 -9.25 5.30
N LEU A 646 6.85 -9.71 5.11
CA LEU A 646 5.73 -8.93 4.58
C LEU A 646 5.37 -7.78 5.54
N ALA A 647 5.19 -8.08 6.83
CA ALA A 647 4.90 -7.10 7.88
C ALA A 647 6.02 -6.06 8.07
N ASN A 648 7.28 -6.45 7.82
CA ASN A 648 8.43 -5.56 7.89
C ASN A 648 8.75 -4.86 6.55
N ASN A 649 7.83 -4.89 5.57
CA ASN A 649 7.95 -4.26 4.26
C ASN A 649 9.20 -4.67 3.45
N LYS A 650 9.72 -5.90 3.63
CA LYS A 650 10.96 -6.37 2.97
C LYS A 650 10.75 -7.11 1.66
N LYS A 651 9.57 -7.66 1.40
CA LYS A 651 9.25 -8.52 0.24
C LYS A 651 7.96 -8.07 -0.43
N ARG A 652 7.87 -7.98 -1.77
CA ARG A 652 6.66 -7.50 -2.49
C ARG A 652 5.54 -8.55 -2.49
N VAL A 653 4.28 -8.10 -2.56
CA VAL A 653 3.07 -8.97 -2.60
C VAL A 653 3.17 -10.03 -3.70
N ILE A 654 3.56 -9.61 -4.91
CA ILE A 654 3.68 -10.50 -6.08
C ILE A 654 4.67 -11.64 -5.81
N ASP A 655 5.77 -11.35 -5.10
CA ASP A 655 6.80 -12.35 -4.77
C ASP A 655 6.32 -13.34 -3.69
N TYR A 656 5.33 -12.97 -2.87
CA TYR A 656 4.73 -13.86 -1.86
C TYR A 656 3.76 -14.85 -2.50
N GLU A 657 2.88 -14.37 -3.38
CA GLU A 657 1.88 -15.18 -4.09
C GLU A 657 2.52 -16.16 -5.09
N GLU A 658 3.55 -15.74 -5.84
CA GLU A 658 4.29 -16.63 -6.75
C GLU A 658 5.04 -17.75 -5.99
N ALA A 659 5.58 -17.45 -4.80
CA ALA A 659 6.41 -18.38 -4.04
C ALA A 659 5.62 -19.44 -3.27
N HIS A 660 4.39 -19.13 -2.85
CA HIS A 660 3.57 -20.02 -2.00
C HIS A 660 2.41 -20.69 -2.76
N GLY A 661 2.35 -20.46 -4.08
CA GLY A 661 1.21 -20.87 -4.90
C GLY A 661 0.06 -19.89 -4.70
N ALA A 662 -0.53 -19.43 -5.80
CA ALA A 662 -1.80 -18.75 -5.77
C ALA A 662 -2.88 -19.76 -5.31
N ASP A 663 -3.03 -19.94 -4.01
CA ASP A 663 -4.20 -20.61 -3.42
C ASP A 663 -5.40 -19.68 -3.67
N ASP A 664 -5.96 -19.80 -4.87
CA ASP A 664 -7.30 -19.39 -5.31
C ASP A 664 -7.89 -18.18 -4.56
N ILE A 665 -7.22 -17.02 -4.65
CA ILE A 665 -7.90 -15.72 -4.55
C ILE A 665 -8.54 -15.49 -5.92
N THR A 666 -9.55 -16.29 -6.26
CA THR A 666 -10.34 -16.08 -7.47
C THR A 666 -11.11 -14.78 -7.32
N GLU A 667 -10.60 -13.72 -7.95
CA GLU A 667 -11.44 -12.64 -8.45
C GLU A 667 -12.27 -13.21 -9.61
N GLU A 668 -13.45 -13.78 -9.35
CA GLU A 668 -14.63 -13.63 -10.22
C GLU A 668 -15.87 -14.39 -9.70
N HIS A 669 -17.00 -13.68 -9.75
CA HIS A 669 -18.40 -14.10 -9.60
C HIS A 669 -18.81 -14.85 -8.32
N GLU A 670 -19.67 -14.23 -7.49
CA GLU A 670 -20.95 -14.83 -7.03
C GLU A 670 -21.78 -13.87 -6.13
N PRO A 671 -22.54 -12.92 -6.71
CA PRO A 671 -23.50 -12.11 -5.96
C PRO A 671 -24.67 -12.93 -5.38
N LEU A 672 -24.81 -14.20 -5.76
CA LEU A 672 -25.98 -15.03 -5.50
C LEU A 672 -25.74 -15.97 -4.31
N GLN A 673 -24.55 -16.57 -4.17
CA GLN A 673 -24.13 -17.27 -2.95
C GLN A 673 -24.02 -16.36 -1.73
N GLU A 674 -23.37 -15.20 -1.82
CA GLU A 674 -23.27 -14.24 -0.71
C GLU A 674 -24.67 -13.85 -0.19
N ARG A 675 -25.62 -13.63 -1.11
CA ARG A 675 -27.02 -13.35 -0.78
C ARG A 675 -27.76 -14.54 -0.17
N LEU A 676 -27.41 -15.77 -0.55
CA LEU A 676 -27.99 -17.00 0.01
C LEU A 676 -27.45 -17.27 1.42
N GLU A 677 -26.20 -16.91 1.68
CA GLU A 677 -25.53 -17.01 2.99
C GLU A 677 -26.03 -15.96 3.97
N ASP A 678 -26.10 -14.69 3.55
CA ASP A 678 -26.74 -13.64 4.35
C ASP A 678 -28.18 -14.05 4.68
N ALA A 679 -28.91 -14.61 3.72
CA ALA A 679 -30.26 -15.09 3.93
C ALA A 679 -30.35 -16.32 4.87
N THR A 680 -29.38 -17.25 4.83
CA THR A 680 -29.40 -18.45 5.70
C THR A 680 -28.88 -18.16 7.11
N GLY A 681 -27.86 -17.31 7.26
CA GLY A 681 -27.38 -16.78 8.54
C GLY A 681 -28.43 -15.91 9.22
N GLU A 682 -29.02 -14.95 8.51
CA GLU A 682 -30.14 -14.15 9.02
C GLU A 682 -31.33 -15.04 9.39
N ALA A 683 -31.61 -16.10 8.62
CA ALA A 683 -32.67 -17.04 8.95
C ALA A 683 -32.38 -17.86 10.21
N LEU A 684 -31.17 -18.43 10.35
CA LEU A 684 -30.79 -19.18 11.55
C LEU A 684 -30.85 -18.29 12.80
N GLU A 685 -30.31 -17.08 12.73
CA GLU A 685 -30.43 -16.07 13.79
C GLU A 685 -31.90 -15.75 14.09
N ASN A 686 -32.73 -15.59 13.06
CA ASN A 686 -34.16 -15.35 13.22
C ASN A 686 -34.89 -16.54 13.86
N VAL A 687 -34.54 -17.79 13.55
CA VAL A 687 -35.11 -18.99 14.19
C VAL A 687 -34.73 -19.02 15.67
N ILE A 688 -33.45 -18.81 15.99
CA ILE A 688 -32.96 -18.69 17.38
C ILE A 688 -33.68 -17.53 18.08
N ASN A 689 -33.96 -16.45 17.36
CA ASN A 689 -34.67 -15.29 17.88
C ASN A 689 -36.16 -15.55 18.13
N VAL A 690 -36.85 -16.29 17.26
CA VAL A 690 -38.28 -16.59 17.37
C VAL A 690 -38.58 -17.56 18.53
N GLY A 691 -37.76 -18.59 18.72
CA GLY A 691 -37.93 -19.56 19.82
C GLY A 691 -37.79 -18.96 21.22
N HIS A 692 -37.22 -17.76 21.32
CA HIS A 692 -36.86 -17.06 22.56
C HIS A 692 -37.51 -15.67 22.67
N TYR A 693 -38.57 -15.40 21.90
CA TYR A 693 -39.31 -14.14 21.97
C TYR A 693 -40.28 -14.15 23.16
N SER A 694 -40.03 -13.24 24.12
CA SER A 694 -40.94 -12.98 25.25
C SER A 694 -41.66 -11.64 25.04
N PRO A 695 -42.89 -11.66 24.53
CA PRO A 695 -43.61 -10.44 24.17
C PRO A 695 -44.17 -9.64 25.34
N SER A 696 -44.15 -10.19 26.57
CA SER A 696 -44.60 -9.46 27.76
C SER A 696 -43.71 -8.25 28.08
N THR A 697 -42.51 -8.21 27.51
CA THR A 697 -41.46 -7.24 27.81
C THR A 697 -41.48 -5.97 26.94
N ASP A 698 -42.26 -5.93 25.85
CA ASP A 698 -42.42 -4.79 24.91
C ASP A 698 -43.53 -3.80 25.33
N SER A 699 -43.91 -3.80 26.60
CA SER A 699 -45.15 -3.16 27.08
C SER A 699 -45.10 -1.64 27.25
N THR A 700 -44.00 -0.96 26.94
CA THR A 700 -44.02 0.49 26.73
C THR A 700 -44.67 0.81 25.38
N PRO A 701 -45.88 1.40 25.35
CA PRO A 701 -46.44 1.88 24.10
C PRO A 701 -45.51 2.97 23.55
N PRO A 702 -45.26 3.02 22.22
CA PRO A 702 -44.71 4.24 21.64
C PRO A 702 -45.62 5.38 22.06
N THR A 703 -45.02 6.47 22.55
CA THR A 703 -45.75 7.68 22.90
C THR A 703 -46.68 8.03 21.74
N ALA A 704 -47.94 8.41 21.98
CA ALA A 704 -48.94 8.59 20.92
C ALA A 704 -48.43 9.46 19.74
N CYS A 705 -47.50 10.38 20.02
CA CYS A 705 -46.80 11.22 19.04
C CYS A 705 -45.88 10.45 18.05
N GLU A 706 -45.18 9.39 18.49
CA GLU A 706 -44.30 8.56 17.65
C GLU A 706 -45.10 7.68 16.68
N SER A 707 -46.17 7.04 17.19
CA SER A 707 -47.01 6.14 16.38
C SER A 707 -47.80 6.84 15.27
N VAL A 708 -48.12 8.13 15.48
CA VAL A 708 -48.84 8.96 14.51
C VAL A 708 -47.90 9.46 13.41
N LYS A 709 -46.66 9.84 13.74
CA LYS A 709 -45.64 10.23 12.74
C LYS A 709 -45.23 9.06 11.84
N GLU A 710 -45.06 7.85 12.40
CA GLU A 710 -44.66 6.66 11.64
C GLU A 710 -45.76 6.17 10.67
N LYS A 711 -47.04 6.27 11.07
CA LYS A 711 -48.19 5.94 10.19
C LYS A 711 -48.47 6.99 9.12
N LEU A 712 -48.19 8.27 9.37
CA LEU A 712 -48.39 9.35 8.40
C LEU A 712 -47.34 9.31 7.28
N LEU A 713 -46.07 8.98 7.58
CA LEU A 713 -45.00 8.87 6.57
C LEU A 713 -45.17 7.67 5.63
N GLY A 714 -45.88 6.61 6.05
CA GLY A 714 -46.16 5.45 5.19
C GLY A 714 -47.08 5.75 4.00
N LYS A 715 -47.73 6.93 3.95
CA LYS A 715 -48.70 7.30 2.90
C LYS A 715 -48.23 8.40 1.94
N THR A 716 -47.12 9.08 2.19
CA THR A 716 -46.58 10.10 1.28
C THR A 716 -45.35 9.58 0.54
N LYS A 717 -45.58 9.01 -0.66
CA LYS A 717 -44.54 8.83 -1.69
C LYS A 717 -44.15 10.19 -2.26
N ALA A 718 -43.30 10.93 -1.55
CA ALA A 718 -42.56 12.07 -2.07
C ALA A 718 -41.50 12.50 -1.03
N VAL A 719 -40.23 12.67 -1.45
CA VAL A 719 -39.24 13.64 -0.88
C VAL A 719 -38.60 13.14 0.44
N VAL A 720 -37.27 13.09 0.70
CA VAL A 720 -36.04 13.80 0.30
C VAL A 720 -34.86 12.82 0.30
N LYS A 721 -33.88 13.00 -0.62
CA LYS A 721 -32.56 12.34 -0.62
C LYS A 721 -31.58 13.02 0.37
N GLU A 722 -31.70 12.81 1.67
CA GLU A 722 -30.70 13.35 2.62
C GLU A 722 -30.23 12.27 3.61
N ALA A 723 -28.91 12.19 3.80
CA ALA A 723 -28.26 11.49 4.89
C ALA A 723 -28.74 12.06 6.24
N PRO A 724 -28.59 11.32 7.37
CA PRO A 724 -28.95 11.84 8.68
C PRO A 724 -28.30 13.21 8.92
N LYS A 725 -29.11 14.27 9.03
CA LYS A 725 -28.57 15.60 9.35
C LYS A 725 -28.17 15.59 10.83
N ILE A 726 -26.87 15.63 11.08
CA ILE A 726 -26.33 15.76 12.44
C ILE A 726 -26.72 17.16 12.93
N LEU A 727 -27.63 17.24 13.91
CA LEU A 727 -27.93 18.48 14.60
C LEU A 727 -26.83 18.67 15.67
N ILE A 728 -25.64 19.03 15.21
CA ILE A 728 -24.47 19.23 16.08
C ILE A 728 -24.76 20.39 17.02
N LEU A 729 -25.07 20.12 18.29
CA LEU A 729 -24.83 21.08 19.35
C LEU A 729 -23.31 21.13 19.58
N LYS A 730 -22.63 21.99 18.82
CA LYS A 730 -21.16 22.20 18.84
C LYS A 730 -20.60 22.64 20.21
N SER A 731 -21.38 22.67 21.29
CA SER A 731 -21.02 23.36 22.54
C SER A 731 -20.81 22.49 23.78
N LYS A 732 -20.90 21.14 23.72
CA LYS A 732 -20.72 20.29 24.93
C LYS A 732 -19.96 18.96 24.76
N VAL A 733 -19.37 18.73 23.59
CA VAL A 733 -18.65 17.48 23.31
C VAL A 733 -17.49 17.27 24.31
N ASP A 734 -16.79 18.34 24.71
CA ASP A 734 -15.68 18.26 25.67
C ASP A 734 -16.08 17.77 27.07
N GLN A 735 -17.30 18.11 27.50
CA GLN A 735 -17.89 17.65 28.77
C GLN A 735 -18.31 16.18 28.67
N LEU A 736 -18.90 15.78 27.54
CA LEU A 736 -19.24 14.38 27.24
C LEU A 736 -18.06 13.45 27.47
N TYR A 737 -16.86 13.79 27.02
CA TYR A 737 -15.70 12.91 27.15
C TYR A 737 -15.11 12.79 28.54
N LYS A 738 -14.97 13.91 29.26
CA LYS A 738 -14.53 13.87 30.66
C LYS A 738 -15.48 13.03 31.48
N TYR A 739 -16.78 13.16 31.21
CA TYR A 739 -17.82 12.36 31.82
C TYR A 739 -17.78 10.89 31.37
N LEU A 740 -17.61 10.62 30.07
CA LEU A 740 -17.57 9.26 29.51
C LEU A 740 -16.37 8.47 30.06
N ASN A 741 -15.18 9.06 30.07
CA ASN A 741 -14.00 8.44 30.68
C ASN A 741 -14.15 8.27 32.19
N ALA A 742 -14.82 9.20 32.89
CA ALA A 742 -15.03 9.06 34.34
C ALA A 742 -16.07 7.98 34.70
N LYS A 743 -17.02 7.67 33.81
CA LYS A 743 -18.17 6.81 34.12
C LYS A 743 -18.15 5.44 33.44
N PHE A 744 -17.55 5.32 32.27
CA PHE A 744 -17.60 4.09 31.45
C PHE A 744 -16.25 3.38 31.28
N LEU A 745 -15.16 3.99 31.77
CA LEU A 745 -13.84 3.37 31.81
C LEU A 745 -13.78 2.42 33.02
N ASP A 746 -13.55 1.12 32.76
CA ASP A 746 -13.49 0.05 33.76
C ASP A 746 -14.55 0.18 34.85
N PRO A 747 -15.84 0.16 34.47
CA PRO A 747 -16.90 0.33 35.44
C PRO A 747 -16.84 -0.81 36.45
N ASP A 748 -16.59 -0.49 37.73
CA ASP A 748 -16.73 -1.46 38.81
C ASP A 748 -18.21 -1.81 38.93
N VAL A 749 -18.61 -2.89 38.27
CA VAL A 749 -20.02 -3.28 38.18
C VAL A 749 -20.60 -3.61 39.55
N GLU A 750 -19.77 -3.99 40.53
CA GLU A 750 -20.22 -4.35 41.86
C GLU A 750 -20.66 -3.14 42.70
N GLN A 751 -20.39 -1.92 42.27
CA GLN A 751 -20.90 -0.71 42.94
C GLN A 751 -22.37 -0.42 42.60
N TYR A 752 -22.89 -0.99 41.50
CA TYR A 752 -24.23 -0.67 41.00
C TYR A 752 -25.29 -1.60 41.58
N GLU A 753 -26.40 -1.02 42.05
CA GLU A 753 -27.49 -1.74 42.71
C GLU A 753 -27.99 -2.94 41.88
N ILE A 754 -28.17 -2.74 40.57
CA ILE A 754 -28.68 -3.78 39.67
C ILE A 754 -27.77 -5.02 39.60
N PHE A 755 -26.46 -4.83 39.74
CA PHE A 755 -25.47 -5.92 39.75
C PHE A 755 -25.28 -6.52 41.15
N GLN A 756 -25.36 -5.73 42.22
CA GLN A 756 -25.28 -6.23 43.60
C GLN A 756 -26.40 -7.23 43.90
N LYS A 757 -27.63 -6.94 43.45
CA LYS A 757 -28.79 -7.82 43.65
C LYS A 757 -28.91 -8.93 42.59
N THR A 758 -27.89 -9.11 41.75
CA THR A 758 -27.86 -10.16 40.72
C THR A 758 -26.83 -11.22 41.08
N ASP A 759 -27.27 -12.48 41.16
CA ASP A 759 -26.37 -13.61 41.37
C ASP A 759 -25.34 -13.74 40.25
N ALA A 760 -24.11 -14.13 40.59
CA ALA A 760 -23.11 -14.50 39.61
C ALA A 760 -23.58 -15.72 38.79
N LEU A 761 -23.27 -15.69 37.50
CA LEU A 761 -23.47 -16.81 36.59
C LEU A 761 -22.48 -17.93 36.93
N PRO A 762 -22.87 -19.21 36.81
CA PRO A 762 -22.01 -20.35 37.10
C PRO A 762 -21.02 -20.58 35.95
N LEU A 763 -20.08 -19.65 35.77
CA LEU A 763 -19.04 -19.74 34.75
C LEU A 763 -18.09 -20.91 35.08
N ASN A 764 -17.66 -21.64 34.06
CA ASN A 764 -16.65 -22.68 34.23
C ASN A 764 -15.24 -22.08 34.37
N HIS A 765 -14.27 -22.91 34.78
CA HIS A 765 -12.90 -22.47 35.04
C HIS A 765 -12.27 -21.73 33.85
N GLU A 766 -12.47 -22.22 32.61
CA GLU A 766 -11.90 -21.55 31.42
C GLU A 766 -12.48 -20.15 31.21
N ARG A 767 -13.81 -19.97 31.37
CA ARG A 767 -14.45 -18.65 31.25
C ARG A 767 -14.04 -17.69 32.36
N ILE A 768 -13.84 -18.20 33.57
CA ILE A 768 -13.31 -17.40 34.68
C ILE A 768 -11.89 -16.93 34.37
N GLY A 769 -11.04 -17.82 33.86
CA GLY A 769 -9.68 -17.47 33.42
C GLY A 769 -9.68 -16.37 32.35
N ILE A 770 -10.46 -16.54 31.28
CA ILE A 770 -10.58 -15.53 30.22
C ILE A 770 -11.09 -14.19 30.78
N LEU A 771 -12.12 -14.22 31.63
CA LEU A 771 -12.69 -13.02 32.25
C LEU A 771 -11.65 -12.28 33.09
N ASN A 772 -10.93 -13.00 33.93
CA ASN A 772 -9.91 -12.45 34.82
C ASN A 772 -8.73 -11.87 34.03
N ASN A 773 -8.31 -12.54 32.96
CA ASN A 773 -7.26 -12.03 32.08
C ASN A 773 -7.72 -10.75 31.39
N LEU A 774 -8.84 -10.77 30.67
CA LEU A 774 -9.27 -9.61 29.88
C LEU A 774 -9.65 -8.38 30.72
N ASN A 775 -10.14 -8.56 31.95
CA ASN A 775 -10.41 -7.45 32.88
C ASN A 775 -9.15 -6.86 33.54
N GLN A 776 -7.94 -7.40 33.28
CA GLN A 776 -6.69 -6.71 33.63
C GLN A 776 -6.41 -5.53 32.68
N LEU A 777 -7.00 -5.55 31.48
CA LEU A 777 -6.91 -4.44 30.53
C LEU A 777 -8.00 -3.41 30.81
N THR A 778 -7.73 -2.16 30.45
CA THR A 778 -8.70 -1.09 30.57
C THR A 778 -9.65 -1.03 29.38
N TRP A 779 -10.96 -1.06 29.65
CA TRP A 779 -12.05 -1.05 28.68
C TRP A 779 -13.06 0.07 28.96
N ASN A 780 -13.48 0.74 27.89
CA ASN A 780 -14.69 1.55 27.90
C ASN A 780 -15.89 0.65 27.57
N LYS A 781 -16.76 0.37 28.55
CA LYS A 781 -17.84 -0.61 28.41
C LYS A 781 -19.21 0.07 28.36
N PHE A 782 -19.91 -0.07 27.23
CA PHE A 782 -21.23 0.50 27.00
C PHE A 782 -22.31 -0.58 27.00
N ALA A 783 -23.22 -0.50 27.98
CA ALA A 783 -24.44 -1.28 28.01
C ALA A 783 -25.51 -0.54 27.18
N VAL A 784 -25.84 -1.05 26.00
CA VAL A 784 -26.77 -0.39 25.06
C VAL A 784 -28.10 -1.11 24.96
N TYR A 785 -29.18 -0.39 24.64
CA TYR A 785 -30.51 -0.96 24.48
C TYR A 785 -31.08 -0.72 23.09
N VAL A 786 -30.81 -1.66 22.18
CA VAL A 786 -31.39 -1.68 20.84
C VAL A 786 -32.59 -2.62 20.81
N ASN A 787 -33.78 -2.09 21.10
CA ASN A 787 -34.99 -2.90 21.17
C ASN A 787 -35.57 -3.22 19.78
N VAL A 788 -35.15 -4.34 19.20
CA VAL A 788 -35.62 -4.88 17.91
C VAL A 788 -35.62 -6.41 17.95
N LEU A 789 -36.34 -7.07 17.04
CA LEU A 789 -36.48 -8.53 17.03
C LEU A 789 -35.12 -9.25 16.88
N ASN A 790 -34.25 -8.73 16.02
CA ASN A 790 -32.85 -9.16 15.88
C ASN A 790 -31.90 -8.06 16.38
N ALA A 791 -31.72 -8.01 17.70
CA ALA A 791 -30.94 -6.94 18.33
C ALA A 791 -29.42 -7.15 18.19
N HIS A 792 -29.00 -8.36 17.84
CA HIS A 792 -27.62 -8.69 17.44
C HIS A 792 -27.24 -7.84 16.22
N ASP A 793 -28.02 -7.92 15.13
CA ASP A 793 -27.83 -7.07 13.93
C ASP A 793 -28.05 -5.58 14.20
N GLY A 794 -28.99 -5.31 15.09
CA GLY A 794 -29.47 -3.96 15.36
C GLY A 794 -28.37 -3.06 15.90
N ILE A 795 -27.43 -3.58 16.67
CA ILE A 795 -26.39 -2.80 17.35
C ILE A 795 -25.38 -2.16 16.39
N ILE A 796 -25.15 -2.80 15.25
CA ILE A 796 -24.23 -2.42 14.16
C ILE A 796 -24.99 -1.75 13.00
N ALA A 797 -26.32 -1.67 13.07
CA ALA A 797 -27.14 -1.24 11.94
C ALA A 797 -26.84 -2.03 10.65
N ARG A 798 -26.68 -3.36 10.76
CA ARG A 798 -26.26 -4.31 9.70
C ARG A 798 -26.95 -4.13 8.35
N LYS A 799 -28.23 -3.72 8.33
CA LYS A 799 -29.02 -3.50 7.11
C LYS A 799 -28.69 -2.18 6.39
N GLY A 800 -27.63 -1.48 6.80
CA GLY A 800 -27.24 -0.15 6.36
C GLY A 800 -28.04 0.96 7.01
N LEU A 801 -27.53 2.20 6.94
CA LEU A 801 -28.10 3.36 7.66
C LEU A 801 -29.53 3.71 7.23
N LYS A 802 -29.92 3.33 6.00
CA LYS A 802 -31.26 3.62 5.44
C LYS A 802 -32.36 2.68 5.91
N LYS A 803 -32.04 1.39 6.10
CA LYS A 803 -33.03 0.33 6.40
C LYS A 803 -33.00 -0.08 7.87
N SER A 804 -31.87 0.08 8.55
CA SER A 804 -31.72 -0.24 9.96
C SER A 804 -32.60 0.62 10.86
N THR A 805 -32.72 0.20 12.12
CA THR A 805 -33.57 0.91 13.08
C THR A 805 -32.91 2.20 13.54
N VAL A 806 -33.73 3.21 13.85
CA VAL A 806 -33.23 4.54 14.27
C VAL A 806 -32.33 4.44 15.51
N LYS A 807 -32.62 3.50 16.43
CA LYS A 807 -31.82 3.24 17.63
C LYS A 807 -30.47 2.61 17.30
N GLY A 808 -30.43 1.66 16.38
CA GLY A 808 -29.19 1.04 15.92
C GLY A 808 -28.28 2.05 15.22
N VAL A 809 -28.86 2.85 14.31
CA VAL A 809 -28.15 3.95 13.63
C VAL A 809 -27.59 4.95 14.66
N ALA A 810 -28.39 5.36 15.65
CA ALA A 810 -27.92 6.26 16.72
C ALA A 810 -26.73 5.68 17.51
N THR A 811 -26.73 4.37 17.80
CA THR A 811 -25.59 3.70 18.47
C THR A 811 -24.32 3.75 17.63
N VAL A 812 -24.42 3.49 16.32
CA VAL A 812 -23.25 3.52 15.42
C VAL A 812 -22.72 4.95 15.26
N TYR A 813 -23.59 5.95 15.09
CA TYR A 813 -23.16 7.35 15.04
C TYR A 813 -22.55 7.84 16.36
N PHE A 814 -23.07 7.39 17.50
CA PHE A 814 -22.44 7.68 18.80
C PHE A 814 -21.00 7.15 18.87
N TRP A 815 -20.78 5.93 18.39
CA TRP A 815 -19.42 5.40 18.26
C TRP A 815 -18.58 6.21 17.26
N GLY A 816 -19.11 6.56 16.09
CA GLY A 816 -18.39 7.35 15.09
C GLY A 816 -17.99 8.75 15.58
N GLU A 817 -18.83 9.40 16.39
CA GLU A 817 -18.52 10.67 17.06
C GLU A 817 -17.43 10.51 18.11
N LEU A 818 -17.43 9.38 18.83
CA LEU A 818 -16.37 9.02 19.77
C LEU A 818 -15.03 8.94 19.00
N ILE A 819 -14.95 8.10 17.97
CA ILE A 819 -13.70 7.92 17.22
C ILE A 819 -13.20 9.25 16.60
N ASN A 820 -14.09 10.05 16.00
CA ASN A 820 -13.73 11.34 15.41
C ASN A 820 -13.04 12.29 16.41
N ARG A 821 -13.52 12.33 17.64
CA ARG A 821 -12.98 13.26 18.64
C ARG A 821 -11.65 12.77 19.22
N GLU A 822 -11.48 11.47 19.41
CA GLU A 822 -10.17 10.89 19.79
C GLU A 822 -9.07 11.23 18.76
N ILE A 823 -9.44 11.19 17.48
CA ILE A 823 -8.56 11.61 16.39
C ILE A 823 -8.21 13.09 16.54
N ARG A 824 -9.20 13.96 16.75
CA ARG A 824 -8.99 15.41 16.90
C ARG A 824 -8.17 15.81 18.13
N GLU A 825 -8.29 15.08 19.25
CA GLU A 825 -7.49 15.35 20.45
C GLU A 825 -6.02 14.94 20.28
N SER A 826 -5.75 13.87 19.51
CA SER A 826 -4.38 13.41 19.25
C SER A 826 -3.51 14.42 18.48
N TYR A 827 -4.12 15.49 17.94
CA TYR A 827 -3.45 16.61 17.24
C TYR A 827 -3.23 17.87 18.08
N LYS A 828 -3.82 17.94 19.28
CA LYS A 828 -3.59 19.05 20.21
C LYS A 828 -2.46 18.70 21.16
#